data_AF-A0A2E6NWT0-F1
#
_entry.id   AF-A0A2E6NWT0-F1
#
_cell.length_a   1.000
_cell.length_b   1.000
_cell.length_c   1.000
_cell.angle_alpha   90.00
_cell.angle_beta   90.00
_cell.angle_gamma   90.00
#
_symmetry.space_group_name_H-M   'P 1'
#
loop_
_entity.id
_entity.type
_entity.pdbx_description
1 polymer ?
#
loop_
_entity_poly.entity_id
_entity_poly.type
_entity_poly.pdbx_seq_one_letter_code
_entity_poly.pdbx_strand_id
1 'polypeptide(L)'
;GEDRYFDNIEEINFALEERSITLHSKINYSFNSLVSENEDTRTYNRVVTTPGRILISQELPNNENITFDIVNKLLTKKEISRMIDDVYRHCGQKETVIFCDHIMKLGFEHACKAGISFGKDDMIIPEEKENLIQETNELTKEFEQQYIDGFITKGEKYNKVVDAWAKCTDRVEDKMMEKISSSEIDNDTKREKPVNSIYMMAHSGARGSAAQMKQLSGMRGLMARPSGEIIETPIISNFKEGLNVLEYFNSTHGARKGLADTALKTANSGYLTRRLVDVAQDCIVIEDDCKTNNGLTIKPVIESGEEMVSLSQRVLGRVPCDDIIDPTSSEVIVRCKEIIEEHHLPLIDQSNMLEMKIRSVLTCETKRGVCAKCYGRDLARGTPVNIGEAVGVIAAQSIGEPGTQLTMRTFHIGGTAQVMDQSYIESNSDGKIRINDLNVLEDSEKRKIVVDRSTSICVIDENGNERSKHKLTYGTHLLVSDGQEIKKNERLAQWDPYTTPIITEASGEIVFEDLIEGVSLSEFSDESTGISQNVVVDWKNSAKSSSLKPAILIQNKGGEPSTIKDGREARYLMSVDAIISSDNGSKVSAGDVIARIPTEGAKTRDITGGLPRVAELFEARKPKDHAVIAEVTGKVEFARDYKNKRRIVIHPVNEEEEEASYLIPKGKHISVQDGDVIERGEYLIEGNPAPHDILSILGLEALADYLVDEVQNVYRLQGVTINDKHIEVITRQMLQKVEIIESGDSNFLDAEQIDKIEADEINITLKSEGKKLIQYKPVLLGITKASLQTRSFISAASFQETTRVLTDAAVNRKSDYLIGLKENVIVGRLIPAGTGSSIRRLEGEAAIRDELLISEREKEEELKEIESS
;
A
#
# COMPACT_ATOMS: atom_id res chain seq x y z
N GLY A 1 -25.81 -22.74 -36.71
CA GLY A 1 -25.90 -24.16 -36.35
C GLY A 1 -25.53 -24.35 -34.90
N GLU A 2 -26.34 -23.80 -33.99
CA GLU A 2 -26.11 -23.93 -32.56
C GLU A 2 -26.44 -25.35 -32.09
N ASP A 3 -25.81 -25.77 -30.98
CA ASP A 3 -25.90 -27.09 -30.34
C ASP A 3 -25.58 -28.29 -31.24
N ARG A 4 -25.01 -28.05 -32.43
CA ARG A 4 -24.47 -29.11 -33.30
C ARG A 4 -23.28 -29.79 -32.65
N TYR A 5 -23.15 -31.08 -32.93
CA TYR A 5 -22.06 -31.93 -32.49
C TYR A 5 -20.96 -31.96 -33.55
N PHE A 6 -19.71 -31.89 -33.09
CA PHE A 6 -18.51 -32.02 -33.92
C PHE A 6 -17.51 -32.92 -33.19
N ASP A 7 -16.95 -33.90 -33.90
CA ASP A 7 -15.98 -34.84 -33.32
C ASP A 7 -14.55 -34.46 -33.72
N ASN A 8 -14.34 -33.73 -34.81
CA ASN A 8 -13.02 -33.32 -35.30
C ASN A 8 -12.93 -31.81 -35.64
N ILE A 9 -11.72 -31.24 -35.48
CA ILE A 9 -11.43 -29.84 -35.84
C ILE A 9 -11.58 -29.59 -37.35
N GLU A 10 -11.27 -30.58 -38.20
CA GLU A 10 -11.45 -30.48 -39.66
C GLU A 10 -12.92 -30.24 -40.06
N GLU A 11 -13.87 -30.86 -39.35
CA GLU A 11 -15.31 -30.64 -39.58
C GLU A 11 -15.73 -29.23 -39.17
N ILE A 12 -15.13 -28.69 -38.10
CA ILE A 12 -15.36 -27.32 -37.64
C ILE A 12 -14.81 -26.31 -38.65
N ASN A 13 -13.60 -26.54 -39.16
CA ASN A 13 -12.99 -25.70 -40.20
C ASN A 13 -13.82 -25.73 -41.49
N PHE A 14 -14.24 -26.91 -41.94
CA PHE A 14 -15.13 -27.06 -43.09
C PHE A 14 -16.47 -26.33 -42.87
N ALA A 15 -17.09 -26.47 -41.70
CA ALA A 15 -18.36 -25.80 -41.38
C ALA A 15 -18.21 -24.26 -41.23
N LEU A 16 -17.03 -23.76 -40.84
CA LEU A 16 -16.70 -22.33 -40.84
C LEU A 16 -16.51 -21.81 -42.28
N GLU A 17 -15.83 -22.55 -43.16
CA GLU A 17 -15.66 -22.21 -44.58
C GLU A 17 -17.00 -22.21 -45.34
N GLU A 18 -17.85 -23.22 -45.10
CA GLU A 18 -19.22 -23.30 -45.60
C GLU A 18 -20.15 -22.22 -45.00
N ARG A 19 -19.70 -21.56 -43.91
CA ARG A 19 -20.47 -20.57 -43.13
C ARG A 19 -21.74 -21.13 -42.48
N SER A 20 -21.80 -22.44 -42.24
CA SER A 20 -22.92 -23.10 -41.56
C SER A 20 -22.87 -22.93 -40.02
N ILE A 21 -21.68 -22.60 -39.49
CA ILE A 21 -21.44 -22.10 -38.12
C ILE A 21 -20.61 -20.80 -38.15
N THR A 22 -20.58 -20.09 -37.02
CA THR A 22 -19.72 -18.91 -36.79
C THR A 22 -18.77 -19.17 -35.63
N LEU A 23 -17.69 -18.37 -35.51
CA LEU A 23 -16.70 -18.50 -34.42
C LEU A 23 -17.28 -18.41 -33.00
N HIS A 24 -18.46 -17.80 -32.85
CA HIS A 24 -19.18 -17.62 -31.59
C HIS A 24 -20.40 -18.54 -31.44
N SER A 25 -20.73 -19.37 -32.44
CA SER A 25 -21.81 -20.36 -32.32
C SER A 25 -21.51 -21.32 -31.17
N LYS A 26 -22.48 -21.55 -30.27
CA LYS A 26 -22.38 -22.59 -29.23
C LYS A 26 -22.47 -23.96 -29.89
N ILE A 27 -21.50 -24.82 -29.62
CA ILE A 27 -21.39 -26.17 -30.18
C ILE A 27 -21.02 -27.19 -29.09
N ASN A 28 -21.36 -28.45 -29.34
CA ASN A 28 -20.97 -29.58 -28.51
C ASN A 28 -19.73 -30.23 -29.14
N TYR A 29 -18.60 -30.23 -28.44
CA TYR A 29 -17.34 -30.81 -28.93
C TYR A 29 -16.89 -31.96 -28.02
N SER A 30 -16.34 -33.00 -28.64
CA SER A 30 -15.71 -34.12 -27.94
C SER A 30 -14.21 -33.83 -27.75
N PHE A 31 -13.82 -33.35 -26.57
CA PHE A 31 -12.42 -33.04 -26.27
C PHE A 31 -11.64 -34.29 -25.83
N ASN A 32 -10.43 -34.43 -26.35
CA ASN A 32 -9.51 -35.53 -26.03
C ASN A 32 -8.49 -35.06 -24.98
N SER A 33 -8.72 -35.36 -23.70
CA SER A 33 -7.72 -35.14 -22.65
C SER A 33 -6.78 -36.34 -22.49
N LEU A 34 -5.48 -36.08 -22.42
CA LEU A 34 -4.47 -37.02 -21.93
C LEU A 34 -4.62 -37.17 -20.41
N VAL A 35 -4.54 -38.40 -19.90
CA VAL A 35 -4.76 -38.72 -18.48
C VAL A 35 -3.48 -39.23 -17.80
N SER A 36 -2.50 -39.71 -18.56
CA SER A 36 -1.15 -40.05 -18.06
C SER A 36 -0.13 -40.15 -19.21
N GLU A 37 1.12 -39.75 -18.99
CA GLU A 37 2.27 -40.06 -19.87
C GLU A 37 2.52 -41.57 -20.01
N ASN A 38 2.10 -42.39 -19.04
CA ASN A 38 2.43 -43.81 -18.97
C ASN A 38 1.32 -44.77 -19.44
N GLU A 39 0.10 -44.28 -19.70
CA GLU A 39 -0.98 -45.06 -20.29
C GLU A 39 -1.70 -44.28 -21.40
N ASP A 40 -1.87 -44.89 -22.58
CA ASP A 40 -2.53 -44.31 -23.76
C ASP A 40 -4.09 -44.26 -23.60
N THR A 41 -4.55 -44.05 -22.36
CA THR A 41 -5.96 -44.03 -21.93
C THR A 41 -6.56 -42.63 -22.12
N ARG A 42 -7.06 -42.38 -23.34
CA ARG A 42 -7.72 -41.12 -23.69
C ARG A 42 -9.14 -41.08 -23.16
N THR A 43 -9.49 -40.00 -22.46
CA THR A 43 -10.87 -39.76 -22.00
C THR A 43 -11.58 -38.79 -22.94
N TYR A 44 -12.78 -39.18 -23.38
CA TYR A 44 -13.65 -38.36 -24.22
C TYR A 44 -14.58 -37.52 -23.35
N ASN A 45 -14.19 -36.27 -23.08
CA ASN A 45 -15.00 -35.34 -22.31
C ASN A 45 -15.81 -34.44 -23.26
N ARG A 46 -17.14 -34.48 -23.14
CA ARG A 46 -18.05 -33.64 -23.93
C ARG A 46 -18.16 -32.27 -23.30
N VAL A 47 -17.84 -31.23 -24.06
CA VAL A 47 -17.82 -29.85 -23.55
C VAL A 47 -18.64 -28.94 -24.46
N VAL A 48 -19.48 -28.09 -23.85
CA VAL A 48 -20.15 -26.99 -24.54
C VAL A 48 -19.14 -25.86 -24.71
N THR A 49 -18.88 -25.46 -25.94
CA THR A 49 -17.85 -24.47 -26.27
C THR A 49 -18.16 -23.74 -27.59
N THR A 50 -17.19 -23.00 -28.14
CA THR A 50 -17.31 -22.32 -29.43
C THR A 50 -16.16 -22.70 -30.37
N PRO A 51 -16.32 -22.62 -31.70
CA PRO A 51 -15.25 -22.90 -32.65
C PRO A 51 -13.98 -22.09 -32.39
N GLY A 52 -14.12 -20.80 -32.02
CA GLY A 52 -12.96 -19.96 -31.71
C GLY A 52 -12.15 -20.44 -30.49
N ARG A 53 -12.80 -21.02 -29.46
CA ARG A 53 -12.11 -21.61 -28.32
C ARG A 53 -11.37 -22.90 -28.70
N ILE A 54 -11.95 -23.71 -29.60
CA ILE A 54 -11.30 -24.94 -30.07
C ILE A 54 -10.04 -24.62 -30.88
N LEU A 55 -10.09 -23.63 -31.76
CA LEU A 55 -8.91 -23.14 -32.49
C LEU A 55 -7.78 -22.68 -31.55
N ILE A 56 -8.12 -22.01 -30.44
CA ILE A 56 -7.13 -21.63 -29.41
C ILE A 56 -6.60 -22.87 -28.67
N SER A 57 -7.46 -23.85 -28.38
CA SER A 57 -7.06 -25.08 -27.69
C SER A 57 -6.12 -25.97 -28.52
N GLN A 58 -6.15 -25.87 -29.85
CA GLN A 58 -5.22 -26.58 -30.73
C GLN A 58 -3.75 -26.13 -30.53
N GLU A 59 -3.54 -24.87 -30.14
CA GLU A 59 -2.20 -24.32 -29.91
C GLU A 59 -1.67 -24.64 -28.50
N LEU A 60 -2.51 -25.14 -27.58
CA LEU A 60 -2.04 -25.54 -26.25
C LEU A 60 -1.02 -26.69 -26.34
N PRO A 61 0.07 -26.64 -25.56
CA PRO A 61 0.99 -27.76 -25.48
C PRO A 61 0.34 -28.98 -24.80
N ASN A 62 0.60 -30.17 -25.33
CA ASN A 62 0.07 -31.43 -24.81
C ASN A 62 0.68 -31.75 -23.43
N ASN A 63 -0.08 -31.54 -22.35
CA ASN A 63 0.30 -31.84 -20.97
C ASN A 63 -0.95 -32.17 -20.15
N GLU A 64 -0.87 -33.15 -19.25
CA GLU A 64 -1.96 -33.58 -18.37
C GLU A 64 -2.53 -32.44 -17.52
N ASN A 65 -1.66 -31.53 -17.06
CA ASN A 65 -2.04 -30.43 -16.17
C ASN A 65 -2.74 -29.27 -16.90
N ILE A 66 -2.77 -29.28 -18.24
CA ILE A 66 -3.41 -28.24 -19.05
C ILE A 66 -4.78 -28.74 -19.50
N THR A 67 -5.81 -28.38 -18.75
CA THR A 67 -7.20 -28.73 -19.07
C THR A 67 -7.83 -27.74 -20.04
N PHE A 68 -8.82 -28.21 -20.81
CA PHE A 68 -9.59 -27.36 -21.73
C PHE A 68 -10.33 -26.21 -21.01
N ASP A 69 -10.57 -26.31 -19.70
CA ASP A 69 -11.22 -25.29 -18.88
C ASP A 69 -10.40 -23.99 -18.74
N ILE A 70 -9.10 -24.02 -19.04
CA ILE A 70 -8.27 -22.82 -19.15
C ILE A 70 -8.75 -21.96 -20.33
N VAL A 71 -9.06 -22.59 -21.46
CA VAL A 71 -9.51 -21.93 -22.71
C VAL A 71 -11.03 -21.77 -22.78
N ASN A 72 -11.82 -22.60 -22.09
CA ASN A 72 -13.29 -22.56 -22.15
C ASN A 72 -13.95 -21.39 -21.40
N LYS A 73 -13.27 -20.24 -21.30
CA LYS A 73 -13.70 -19.02 -20.60
C LYS A 73 -13.82 -17.86 -21.58
N LEU A 74 -14.20 -16.68 -21.09
CA LEU A 74 -14.06 -15.45 -21.87
C LEU A 74 -12.62 -14.95 -21.72
N LEU A 75 -11.81 -15.12 -22.76
CA LEU A 75 -10.38 -14.78 -22.73
C LEU A 75 -10.17 -13.26 -22.80
N THR A 76 -10.26 -12.61 -21.65
CA THR A 76 -9.79 -11.23 -21.46
C THR A 76 -8.26 -11.21 -21.37
N LYS A 77 -7.65 -10.02 -21.45
CA LYS A 77 -6.20 -9.83 -21.21
C LYS A 77 -5.70 -10.46 -19.91
N LYS A 78 -6.53 -10.46 -18.84
CA LYS A 78 -6.18 -11.10 -17.55
C LYS A 78 -6.15 -12.62 -17.69
N GLU A 79 -7.17 -13.21 -18.30
CA GLU A 79 -7.24 -14.67 -18.51
C GLU A 79 -6.17 -15.17 -19.49
N ILE A 80 -5.84 -14.40 -20.54
CA ILE A 80 -4.73 -14.74 -21.45
C ILE A 80 -3.39 -14.73 -20.69
N SER A 81 -3.18 -13.77 -19.78
CA SER A 81 -1.98 -13.75 -18.94
C SER A 81 -1.91 -14.94 -17.97
N ARG A 82 -3.05 -15.36 -17.40
CA ARG A 82 -3.15 -16.58 -16.57
C ARG A 82 -2.86 -17.84 -17.37
N MET A 83 -3.47 -17.99 -18.55
CA MET A 83 -3.23 -19.11 -19.46
C MET A 83 -1.73 -19.24 -19.85
N ILE A 84 -1.02 -18.13 -20.07
CA ILE A 84 0.43 -18.14 -20.33
C ILE A 84 1.22 -18.55 -19.07
N ASP A 85 0.83 -18.09 -17.89
CA ASP A 85 1.44 -18.43 -16.60
C ASP A 85 1.24 -19.92 -16.23
N ASP A 86 0.03 -20.46 -16.45
CA ASP A 86 -0.29 -21.89 -16.30
C ASP A 86 0.56 -22.75 -17.25
N VAL A 87 0.65 -22.37 -18.54
CA VAL A 87 1.52 -23.03 -19.53
C VAL A 87 3.00 -22.95 -19.11
N TYR A 88 3.44 -21.82 -18.56
CA TYR A 88 4.82 -21.64 -18.08
C TYR A 88 5.16 -22.55 -16.91
N ARG A 89 4.25 -22.68 -15.94
CA ARG A 89 4.42 -23.52 -14.75
C ARG A 89 4.41 -25.00 -15.09
N HIS A 90 3.51 -25.44 -15.97
CA HIS A 90 3.32 -26.86 -16.26
C HIS A 90 4.20 -27.40 -17.39
N CYS A 91 4.47 -26.62 -18.46
CA CYS A 91 5.27 -27.05 -19.61
C CYS A 91 6.68 -26.43 -19.68
N GLY A 92 6.97 -25.45 -18.83
CA GLY A 92 8.26 -24.76 -18.81
C GLY A 92 8.50 -23.82 -19.99
N GLN A 93 9.66 -23.15 -19.95
CA GLN A 93 9.96 -21.98 -20.78
C GLN A 93 9.86 -22.22 -22.29
N LYS A 94 10.33 -23.37 -22.81
CA LYS A 94 10.42 -23.61 -24.26
C LYS A 94 9.03 -23.67 -24.91
N GLU A 95 8.14 -24.48 -24.36
CA GLU A 95 6.79 -24.67 -24.90
C GLU A 95 5.97 -23.38 -24.76
N THR A 96 6.16 -22.63 -23.66
CA THR A 96 5.53 -21.30 -23.47
C THR A 96 5.91 -20.31 -24.56
N VAL A 97 7.18 -20.28 -24.99
CA VAL A 97 7.64 -19.38 -26.05
C VAL A 97 7.00 -19.73 -27.40
N ILE A 98 6.88 -21.03 -27.71
CA ILE A 98 6.21 -21.52 -28.93
C ILE A 98 4.72 -21.15 -28.88
N PHE A 99 4.06 -21.45 -27.77
CA PHE A 99 2.66 -21.12 -27.51
C PHE A 99 2.36 -19.63 -27.69
N CYS A 100 3.17 -18.75 -27.10
CA CYS A 100 3.01 -17.30 -27.23
C CYS A 100 3.13 -16.81 -28.69
N ASP A 101 4.06 -17.36 -29.48
CA ASP A 101 4.21 -17.00 -30.91
C ASP A 101 3.02 -17.49 -31.76
N HIS A 102 2.49 -18.68 -31.45
CA HIS A 102 1.31 -19.25 -32.12
C HIS A 102 0.03 -18.44 -31.79
N ILE A 103 -0.23 -18.19 -30.51
CA ILE A 103 -1.35 -17.36 -30.04
C ILE A 103 -1.27 -15.93 -30.62
N MET A 104 -0.07 -15.36 -30.73
CA MET A 104 0.15 -14.06 -31.37
C MET A 104 -0.28 -14.07 -32.85
N LYS A 105 0.15 -15.08 -33.62
CA LYS A 105 -0.22 -15.22 -35.05
C LYS A 105 -1.73 -15.40 -35.24
N LEU A 106 -2.32 -16.34 -34.50
CA LEU A 106 -3.76 -16.63 -34.53
C LEU A 106 -4.57 -15.40 -34.12
N GLY A 107 -4.13 -14.70 -33.07
CA GLY A 107 -4.72 -13.44 -32.61
C GLY A 107 -4.70 -12.34 -33.68
N PHE A 108 -3.56 -12.11 -34.35
CA PHE A 108 -3.48 -11.11 -35.42
C PHE A 108 -4.36 -11.45 -36.63
N GLU A 109 -4.39 -12.72 -37.05
CA GLU A 109 -5.20 -13.15 -38.19
C GLU A 109 -6.71 -12.97 -37.91
N HIS A 110 -7.18 -13.45 -36.75
CA HIS A 110 -8.58 -13.32 -36.38
C HIS A 110 -8.98 -11.87 -36.05
N ALA A 111 -8.10 -11.05 -35.46
CA ALA A 111 -8.35 -9.63 -35.25
C ALA A 111 -8.51 -8.87 -36.58
N CYS A 112 -7.70 -9.21 -37.59
CA CYS A 112 -7.83 -8.64 -38.94
C CYS A 112 -9.16 -9.08 -39.59
N LYS A 113 -9.50 -10.37 -39.53
CA LYS A 113 -10.77 -10.92 -40.04
C LYS A 113 -12.01 -10.36 -39.33
N ALA A 114 -11.92 -10.03 -38.05
CA ALA A 114 -13.02 -9.48 -37.27
C ALA A 114 -13.42 -8.05 -37.68
N GLY A 115 -12.51 -7.28 -38.30
CA GLY A 115 -12.82 -5.96 -38.86
C GLY A 115 -13.32 -4.94 -37.82
N ILE A 116 -12.89 -5.07 -36.55
CA ILE A 116 -13.34 -4.22 -35.46
C ILE A 116 -13.03 -2.75 -35.78
N SER A 117 -14.07 -1.91 -35.77
CA SER A 117 -14.01 -0.50 -36.14
C SER A 117 -14.40 0.39 -34.96
N PHE A 118 -14.22 1.70 -35.11
CA PHE A 118 -14.58 2.71 -34.11
C PHE A 118 -15.27 3.88 -34.82
N GLY A 119 -16.58 4.00 -34.63
CA GLY A 119 -17.44 5.02 -35.23
C GLY A 119 -18.08 5.97 -34.21
N LYS A 120 -18.74 7.01 -34.72
CA LYS A 120 -19.53 7.95 -33.90
C LYS A 120 -20.73 7.25 -33.24
N ASP A 121 -21.33 6.28 -33.92
CA ASP A 121 -22.56 5.65 -33.47
C ASP A 121 -22.33 4.55 -32.43
N ASP A 122 -21.10 4.01 -32.36
CA ASP A 122 -20.68 3.10 -31.28
C ASP A 122 -20.65 3.80 -29.91
N MET A 123 -20.52 5.13 -29.86
CA MET A 123 -20.57 5.91 -28.62
C MET A 123 -22.02 6.08 -28.15
N ILE A 124 -22.56 5.18 -27.33
CA ILE A 124 -23.96 5.23 -26.90
C ILE A 124 -24.11 6.09 -25.64
N ILE A 125 -24.90 7.17 -25.73
CA ILE A 125 -25.24 8.03 -24.59
C ILE A 125 -26.45 7.41 -23.87
N PRO A 126 -26.42 7.22 -22.54
CA PRO A 126 -27.60 6.76 -21.79
C PRO A 126 -28.68 7.86 -21.75
N GLU A 127 -29.95 7.47 -21.84
CA GLU A 127 -31.08 8.41 -21.86
C GLU A 127 -31.35 8.96 -20.45
N GLU A 128 -31.03 8.14 -19.45
CA GLU A 128 -31.07 8.42 -18.02
C GLU A 128 -30.11 9.57 -17.63
N LYS A 129 -29.13 9.90 -18.48
CA LYS A 129 -28.14 10.98 -18.25
C LYS A 129 -28.82 12.30 -17.89
N GLU A 130 -29.82 12.73 -18.66
CA GLU A 130 -30.47 14.03 -18.44
C GLU A 130 -31.19 14.08 -17.08
N ASN A 131 -31.85 12.98 -16.69
CA ASN A 131 -32.53 12.86 -15.41
C ASN A 131 -31.55 12.93 -14.22
N LEU A 132 -30.42 12.20 -14.31
CA LEU A 132 -29.36 12.22 -13.28
C LEU A 132 -28.73 13.62 -13.11
N ILE A 133 -28.55 14.34 -14.22
CA ILE A 133 -28.07 15.72 -14.22
C ILE A 133 -29.11 16.66 -13.59
N GLN A 134 -30.40 16.49 -13.88
CA GLN A 134 -31.46 17.31 -13.28
C GLN A 134 -31.55 17.08 -11.76
N GLU A 135 -31.58 15.82 -11.31
CA GLU A 135 -31.55 15.42 -9.89
C GLU A 135 -30.36 16.08 -9.15
N THR A 136 -29.17 16.04 -9.75
CA THR A 136 -27.94 16.61 -9.15
C THR A 136 -27.94 18.14 -9.15
N ASN A 137 -28.52 18.78 -10.17
CA ASN A 137 -28.70 20.23 -10.20
C ASN A 137 -29.73 20.72 -9.16
N GLU A 138 -30.77 19.92 -8.87
CA GLU A 138 -31.74 20.23 -7.81
C GLU A 138 -31.09 20.12 -6.43
N LEU A 139 -30.35 19.05 -6.15
CA LEU A 139 -29.53 18.92 -4.93
C LEU A 139 -28.50 20.06 -4.78
N THR A 140 -27.84 20.45 -5.87
CA THR A 140 -26.89 21.58 -5.86
C THR A 140 -27.58 22.90 -5.50
N LYS A 141 -28.80 23.14 -6.02
CA LYS A 141 -29.62 24.31 -5.63
C LYS A 141 -30.09 24.24 -4.19
N GLU A 142 -30.41 23.04 -3.69
CA GLU A 142 -30.77 22.85 -2.29
C GLU A 142 -29.58 23.19 -1.38
N PHE A 143 -28.35 22.75 -1.71
CA PHE A 143 -27.15 23.14 -0.96
C PHE A 143 -26.84 24.64 -1.07
N GLU A 144 -27.07 25.26 -2.23
CA GLU A 144 -26.97 26.72 -2.37
C GLU A 144 -28.01 27.45 -1.50
N GLN A 145 -29.23 26.93 -1.42
CA GLN A 145 -30.28 27.49 -0.56
C GLN A 145 -29.97 27.26 0.92
N GLN A 146 -29.53 26.06 1.33
CA GLN A 146 -29.07 25.76 2.69
C GLN A 146 -27.89 26.67 3.10
N TYR A 147 -27.03 27.05 2.14
CA TYR A 147 -25.96 28.02 2.37
C TYR A 147 -26.51 29.44 2.53
N ILE A 148 -27.40 29.91 1.64
CA ILE A 148 -28.06 31.22 1.75
C ILE A 148 -28.85 31.36 3.07
N ASP A 149 -29.54 30.29 3.48
CA ASP A 149 -30.26 30.17 4.74
C ASP A 149 -29.32 29.90 5.95
N GLY A 150 -28.01 29.75 5.70
CA GLY A 150 -26.92 29.59 6.67
C GLY A 150 -26.92 28.32 7.52
N PHE A 151 -27.60 27.25 7.07
CA PHE A 151 -27.51 25.92 7.68
C PHE A 151 -26.16 25.23 7.44
N ILE A 152 -25.39 25.66 6.42
CA ILE A 152 -24.08 25.11 6.08
C ILE A 152 -23.07 26.22 5.78
N THR A 153 -21.80 25.95 6.05
CA THR A 153 -20.68 26.84 5.69
C THR A 153 -20.36 26.78 4.19
N LYS A 154 -19.61 27.77 3.70
CA LYS A 154 -19.09 27.80 2.32
C LYS A 154 -18.20 26.59 1.99
N GLY A 155 -17.40 26.12 2.95
CA GLY A 155 -16.53 24.95 2.80
C GLY A 155 -17.32 23.65 2.71
N GLU A 156 -18.30 23.46 3.59
CA GLU A 156 -19.23 22.33 3.53
C GLU A 156 -20.06 22.33 2.24
N LYS A 157 -20.54 23.50 1.79
CA LYS A 157 -21.23 23.63 0.49
C LYS A 157 -20.35 23.12 -0.64
N TYR A 158 -19.11 23.60 -0.72
CA TYR A 158 -18.16 23.17 -1.74
C TYR A 158 -17.93 21.65 -1.72
N ASN A 159 -17.66 21.07 -0.55
CA ASN A 159 -17.46 19.61 -0.41
C ASN A 159 -18.72 18.81 -0.81
N LYS A 160 -19.92 19.23 -0.35
CA LYS A 160 -21.20 18.57 -0.69
C LYS A 160 -21.53 18.65 -2.19
N VAL A 161 -21.27 19.79 -2.84
CA VAL A 161 -21.47 19.96 -4.28
C VAL A 161 -20.50 19.10 -5.08
N VAL A 162 -19.22 19.06 -4.69
CA VAL A 162 -18.19 18.19 -5.30
C VAL A 162 -18.57 16.70 -5.15
N ASP A 163 -18.98 16.27 -3.96
CA ASP A 163 -19.43 14.89 -3.69
C ASP A 163 -20.68 14.50 -4.50
N ALA A 164 -21.69 15.37 -4.56
CA ALA A 164 -22.89 15.14 -5.37
C ALA A 164 -22.58 14.98 -6.86
N TRP A 165 -21.69 15.83 -7.41
CA TRP A 165 -21.27 15.72 -8.80
C TRP A 165 -20.36 14.52 -9.07
N ALA A 166 -19.53 14.09 -8.12
CA ALA A 166 -18.76 12.85 -8.22
C ALA A 166 -19.70 11.63 -8.30
N LYS A 167 -20.66 11.52 -7.36
CA LYS A 167 -21.68 10.46 -7.34
C LYS A 167 -22.55 10.45 -8.60
N CYS A 168 -22.91 11.62 -9.13
CA CYS A 168 -23.60 11.73 -10.42
C CYS A 168 -22.75 11.21 -11.59
N THR A 169 -21.48 11.62 -11.63
CA THR A 169 -20.51 11.22 -12.66
C THR A 169 -20.35 9.69 -12.70
N ASP A 170 -20.35 9.03 -11.54
CA ASP A 170 -20.21 7.57 -11.45
C ASP A 170 -21.54 6.83 -11.72
N ARG A 171 -22.70 7.34 -11.26
CA ARG A 171 -24.03 6.83 -11.67
C ARG A 171 -24.24 6.88 -13.19
N VAL A 172 -23.70 7.90 -13.87
CA VAL A 172 -23.71 8.01 -15.34
C VAL A 172 -22.75 6.99 -15.98
N GLU A 173 -21.62 6.66 -15.35
CA GLU A 173 -20.72 5.58 -15.80
C GLU A 173 -21.44 4.25 -15.81
N ASP A 174 -22.05 3.87 -14.68
CA ASP A 174 -22.73 2.59 -14.51
C ASP A 174 -23.86 2.42 -15.53
N LYS A 175 -24.71 3.45 -15.72
CA LYS A 175 -25.82 3.41 -16.69
C LYS A 175 -25.34 3.37 -18.13
N MET A 176 -24.24 4.05 -18.46
CA MET A 176 -23.59 3.95 -19.77
C MET A 176 -23.05 2.53 -19.99
N MET A 177 -22.38 1.95 -18.98
CA MET A 177 -21.81 0.60 -19.04
C MET A 177 -22.88 -0.48 -19.18
N GLU A 178 -23.96 -0.38 -18.41
CA GLU A 178 -25.13 -1.25 -18.51
C GLU A 178 -25.70 -1.23 -19.94
N LYS A 179 -25.99 -0.04 -20.48
CA LYS A 179 -26.55 0.14 -21.82
C LYS A 179 -25.62 -0.36 -22.94
N ILE A 180 -24.32 -0.03 -22.90
CA ILE A 180 -23.38 -0.43 -23.95
C ILE A 180 -23.02 -1.93 -23.92
N SER A 181 -23.18 -2.58 -22.75
CA SER A 181 -22.97 -4.03 -22.59
C SER A 181 -24.17 -4.88 -23.03
N SER A 182 -25.36 -4.27 -23.15
CA SER A 182 -26.60 -5.00 -23.44
C SER A 182 -26.60 -5.63 -24.85
N SER A 183 -26.94 -6.92 -24.91
CA SER A 183 -27.00 -7.67 -26.16
C SER A 183 -28.38 -7.54 -26.81
N GLU A 184 -28.50 -6.65 -27.79
CA GLU A 184 -29.70 -6.54 -28.61
C GLU A 184 -29.88 -7.78 -29.52
N ILE A 185 -31.08 -8.33 -29.59
CA ILE A 185 -31.44 -9.33 -30.59
C ILE A 185 -31.97 -8.58 -31.83
N ASP A 186 -31.47 -8.95 -33.01
CA ASP A 186 -31.98 -8.44 -34.28
C ASP A 186 -33.37 -9.04 -34.59
N ASN A 187 -34.34 -8.16 -34.81
CA ASN A 187 -35.74 -8.55 -35.04
C ASN A 187 -35.94 -9.31 -36.36
N ASP A 188 -35.12 -9.03 -37.39
CA ASP A 188 -35.25 -9.66 -38.70
C ASP A 188 -34.55 -11.02 -38.78
N THR A 189 -33.32 -11.14 -38.25
CA THR A 189 -32.56 -12.40 -38.31
C THR A 189 -32.73 -13.30 -37.08
N LYS A 190 -33.33 -12.79 -35.99
CA LYS A 190 -33.41 -13.44 -34.66
C LYS A 190 -32.05 -13.85 -34.07
N ARG A 191 -30.97 -13.22 -34.52
CA ARG A 191 -29.61 -13.41 -33.98
C ARG A 191 -29.28 -12.30 -33.01
N GLU A 192 -28.41 -12.57 -32.05
CA GLU A 192 -27.76 -11.50 -31.28
C GLU A 192 -27.00 -10.59 -32.24
N LYS A 193 -27.17 -9.27 -32.11
CA LYS A 193 -26.39 -8.28 -32.85
C LYS A 193 -24.91 -8.36 -32.42
N PRO A 194 -23.96 -7.93 -33.28
CA PRO A 194 -22.58 -7.76 -32.87
C PRO A 194 -22.48 -6.87 -31.63
N VAL A 195 -21.71 -7.31 -30.65
CA VAL A 195 -21.42 -6.51 -29.45
C VAL A 195 -20.73 -5.21 -29.86
N ASN A 196 -21.03 -4.12 -29.15
CA ASN A 196 -20.45 -2.81 -29.42
C ASN A 196 -18.91 -2.84 -29.38
N SER A 197 -18.25 -2.32 -30.42
CA SER A 197 -16.80 -2.33 -30.58
C SER A 197 -16.05 -1.65 -29.43
N ILE A 198 -16.58 -0.53 -28.90
CA ILE A 198 -15.96 0.23 -27.80
C ILE A 198 -16.00 -0.61 -26.51
N TYR A 199 -17.16 -1.21 -26.21
CA TYR A 199 -17.29 -2.13 -25.09
C TYR A 199 -16.37 -3.34 -25.23
N MET A 200 -16.26 -3.94 -26.42
CA MET A 200 -15.33 -5.04 -26.68
C MET A 200 -13.86 -4.64 -26.40
N MET A 201 -13.41 -3.47 -26.84
CA MET A 201 -12.03 -3.00 -26.63
C MET A 201 -11.70 -2.80 -25.14
N ALA A 202 -12.65 -2.27 -24.36
CA ALA A 202 -12.46 -2.02 -22.93
C ALA A 202 -12.66 -3.29 -22.07
N HIS A 203 -13.72 -4.07 -22.31
CA HIS A 203 -14.03 -5.27 -21.54
C HIS A 203 -12.99 -6.40 -21.76
N SER A 204 -12.44 -6.51 -22.97
CA SER A 204 -11.29 -7.41 -23.22
C SER A 204 -10.01 -6.95 -22.52
N GLY A 205 -9.92 -5.69 -22.10
CA GLY A 205 -8.70 -5.07 -21.56
C GLY A 205 -7.63 -4.80 -22.63
N ALA A 206 -7.98 -4.85 -23.92
CA ALA A 206 -7.06 -4.59 -25.02
C ALA A 206 -6.63 -3.11 -25.06
N ARG A 207 -7.60 -2.20 -25.06
CA ARG A 207 -7.38 -0.75 -24.95
C ARG A 207 -8.67 -0.03 -24.56
N GLY A 208 -8.59 0.87 -23.60
CA GLY A 208 -9.77 1.56 -23.04
C GLY A 208 -9.94 1.26 -21.56
N SER A 209 -10.64 2.14 -20.86
CA SER A 209 -11.15 1.92 -19.51
C SER A 209 -12.56 2.49 -19.40
N ALA A 210 -13.30 2.08 -18.36
CA ALA A 210 -14.65 2.61 -18.12
C ALA A 210 -14.62 4.15 -17.97
N ALA A 211 -13.65 4.70 -17.23
CA ALA A 211 -13.41 6.14 -17.15
C ALA A 211 -13.11 6.84 -18.51
N GLN A 212 -12.49 6.15 -19.47
CA GLN A 212 -12.30 6.71 -20.83
C GLN A 212 -13.60 6.67 -21.65
N MET A 213 -14.40 5.61 -21.52
CA MET A 213 -15.73 5.52 -22.14
C MET A 213 -16.69 6.58 -21.55
N LYS A 214 -16.63 6.80 -20.22
CA LYS A 214 -17.36 7.88 -19.52
C LYS A 214 -17.15 9.24 -20.18
N GLN A 215 -15.90 9.60 -20.50
CA GLN A 215 -15.60 10.86 -21.19
C GLN A 215 -16.10 10.90 -22.64
N LEU A 216 -16.18 9.76 -23.33
CA LEU A 216 -16.66 9.67 -24.72
C LEU A 216 -18.19 9.83 -24.83
N SER A 217 -18.96 9.12 -24.00
CA SER A 217 -20.42 8.97 -24.14
C SER A 217 -21.24 9.20 -22.87
N GLY A 218 -20.62 9.25 -21.69
CA GLY A 218 -21.28 9.63 -20.44
C GLY A 218 -21.24 11.14 -20.24
N MET A 219 -20.37 11.59 -19.35
CA MET A 219 -19.98 12.99 -19.13
C MET A 219 -18.49 13.05 -18.77
N ARG A 220 -17.85 14.22 -18.90
CA ARG A 220 -16.43 14.36 -18.54
C ARG A 220 -16.20 14.60 -17.04
N GLY A 221 -17.19 15.12 -16.32
CA GLY A 221 -17.19 15.24 -14.86
C GLY A 221 -16.32 16.39 -14.32
N LEU A 222 -15.89 16.24 -13.07
CA LEU A 222 -15.16 17.25 -12.30
C LEU A 222 -13.69 17.37 -12.71
N MET A 223 -13.19 18.59 -12.90
CA MET A 223 -11.80 18.88 -13.29
C MET A 223 -10.99 19.50 -12.15
N ALA A 224 -9.70 19.19 -12.06
CA ALA A 224 -8.80 19.83 -11.10
C ALA A 224 -8.16 21.13 -11.63
N ARG A 225 -8.02 22.14 -10.76
CA ARG A 225 -7.23 23.35 -10.98
C ARG A 225 -5.72 23.05 -10.90
N PRO A 226 -4.84 23.95 -11.38
CA PRO A 226 -3.40 23.78 -11.20
C PRO A 226 -2.97 23.69 -9.72
N SER A 227 -3.71 24.34 -8.82
CA SER A 227 -3.56 24.26 -7.35
C SER A 227 -3.81 22.85 -6.79
N GLY A 228 -4.57 22.00 -7.48
CA GLY A 228 -5.05 20.70 -6.98
C GLY A 228 -6.50 20.72 -6.49
N GLU A 229 -7.07 21.92 -6.26
CA GLU A 229 -8.49 22.07 -5.89
C GLU A 229 -9.40 21.63 -7.04
N ILE A 230 -10.54 21.02 -6.71
CA ILE A 230 -11.54 20.61 -7.70
C ILE A 230 -12.36 21.84 -8.13
N ILE A 231 -12.69 21.94 -9.42
CA ILE A 231 -13.61 22.96 -9.94
C ILE A 231 -15.05 22.48 -9.66
N GLU A 232 -15.79 23.24 -8.84
CA GLU A 232 -17.18 22.96 -8.44
C GLU A 232 -18.17 22.85 -9.63
N THR A 233 -17.83 23.47 -10.76
CA THR A 233 -18.60 23.40 -12.02
C THR A 233 -18.09 22.26 -12.90
N PRO A 234 -18.83 21.14 -13.04
CA PRO A 234 -18.41 19.99 -13.82
C PRO A 234 -18.53 20.24 -15.33
N ILE A 235 -17.88 19.39 -16.11
CA ILE A 235 -18.09 19.29 -17.55
C ILE A 235 -19.17 18.23 -17.80
N ILE A 236 -20.40 18.69 -18.03
CA ILE A 236 -21.60 17.86 -18.24
C ILE A 236 -21.56 17.21 -19.64
N SER A 237 -20.98 17.91 -20.61
CA SER A 237 -20.88 17.45 -22.00
C SER A 237 -19.84 16.31 -22.15
N ASN A 238 -20.05 15.41 -23.10
CA ASN A 238 -19.10 14.38 -23.50
C ASN A 238 -18.47 14.66 -24.89
N PHE A 239 -17.50 13.84 -25.32
CA PHE A 239 -16.85 14.04 -26.62
C PHE A 239 -17.76 13.79 -27.83
N LYS A 240 -18.85 13.02 -27.72
CA LYS A 240 -19.83 12.84 -28.81
C LYS A 240 -20.72 14.06 -29.01
N GLU A 241 -21.13 14.69 -27.92
CA GLU A 241 -21.90 15.95 -27.89
C GLU A 241 -21.05 17.15 -28.31
N GLY A 242 -19.78 17.15 -27.90
CA GLY A 242 -18.85 18.26 -28.07
C GLY A 242 -18.80 19.16 -26.83
N LEU A 243 -17.66 19.83 -26.61
CA LEU A 243 -17.45 20.70 -25.46
C LEU A 243 -17.65 22.16 -25.84
N ASN A 244 -18.29 22.94 -24.97
CA ASN A 244 -18.35 24.38 -25.13
C ASN A 244 -16.99 25.04 -24.80
N VAL A 245 -16.83 26.32 -25.14
CA VAL A 245 -15.54 27.04 -24.98
C VAL A 245 -15.05 27.08 -23.53
N LEU A 246 -15.97 27.21 -22.56
CA LEU A 246 -15.65 27.27 -21.13
C LEU A 246 -15.29 25.88 -20.58
N GLU A 247 -16.05 24.85 -20.92
CA GLU A 247 -15.74 23.45 -20.59
C GLU A 247 -14.37 23.03 -21.14
N TYR A 248 -14.10 23.34 -22.41
CA TYR A 248 -12.82 23.08 -23.03
C TYR A 248 -11.68 23.83 -22.30
N PHE A 249 -11.86 25.12 -22.03
CA PHE A 249 -10.87 25.94 -21.32
C PHE A 249 -10.59 25.42 -19.90
N ASN A 250 -11.63 25.08 -19.13
CA ASN A 250 -11.49 24.46 -17.81
C ASN A 250 -10.69 23.16 -17.89
N SER A 251 -11.01 22.30 -18.86
CA SER A 251 -10.27 21.05 -19.12
C SER A 251 -8.79 21.26 -19.47
N THR A 252 -8.41 22.38 -20.13
CA THR A 252 -7.01 22.61 -20.51
C THR A 252 -6.06 22.76 -19.32
N HIS A 253 -6.56 23.16 -18.14
CA HIS A 253 -5.76 23.37 -16.94
C HIS A 253 -5.19 22.04 -16.43
N GLY A 254 -6.05 21.04 -16.22
CA GLY A 254 -5.65 19.68 -15.84
C GLY A 254 -4.71 19.08 -16.89
N ALA A 255 -5.13 19.08 -18.16
CA ALA A 255 -4.33 18.51 -19.26
C ALA A 255 -2.92 19.11 -19.35
N ARG A 256 -2.77 20.43 -19.17
CA ARG A 256 -1.45 21.09 -19.16
C ARG A 256 -0.64 20.72 -17.91
N LYS A 257 -1.26 20.64 -16.73
CA LYS A 257 -0.59 20.21 -15.49
C LYS A 257 -0.10 18.77 -15.63
N GLY A 258 -0.95 17.83 -16.07
CA GLY A 258 -0.57 16.43 -16.28
C GLY A 258 0.60 16.26 -17.26
N LEU A 259 0.63 17.02 -18.36
CA LEU A 259 1.78 17.05 -19.28
C LEU A 259 3.07 17.58 -18.63
N ALA A 260 2.99 18.70 -17.91
CA ALA A 260 4.14 19.31 -17.25
C ALA A 260 4.68 18.41 -16.12
N ASP A 261 3.79 17.85 -15.30
CA ASP A 261 4.14 16.90 -14.23
C ASP A 261 4.77 15.63 -14.79
N THR A 262 4.26 15.07 -15.89
CA THR A 262 4.88 13.91 -16.57
C THR A 262 6.32 14.22 -16.98
N ALA A 263 6.54 15.38 -17.63
CA ALA A 263 7.87 15.79 -18.10
C ALA A 263 8.86 16.05 -16.95
N LEU A 264 8.41 16.67 -15.85
CA LEU A 264 9.27 17.00 -14.71
C LEU A 264 9.52 15.79 -13.79
N LYS A 265 8.48 15.00 -13.47
CA LYS A 265 8.56 13.91 -12.48
C LYS A 265 9.30 12.68 -13.03
N THR A 266 9.34 12.48 -14.35
CA THR A 266 10.16 11.43 -14.99
C THR A 266 11.63 11.54 -14.59
N ALA A 267 12.19 12.76 -14.54
CA ALA A 267 13.58 12.98 -14.14
C ALA A 267 13.84 12.60 -12.67
N ASN A 268 12.89 12.92 -11.78
CA ASN A 268 12.97 12.54 -10.37
C ASN A 268 12.93 11.02 -10.18
N SER A 269 12.11 10.31 -10.98
CA SER A 269 12.05 8.85 -10.94
C SER A 269 13.35 8.20 -11.41
N GLY A 270 13.87 8.60 -12.58
CA GLY A 270 15.15 8.07 -13.06
C GLY A 270 16.31 8.36 -12.10
N TYR A 271 16.29 9.51 -11.43
CA TYR A 271 17.24 9.85 -10.37
C TYR A 271 17.08 8.94 -9.14
N LEU A 272 15.84 8.69 -8.66
CA LEU A 272 15.57 7.74 -7.58
C LEU A 272 16.07 6.33 -7.94
N THR A 273 15.75 5.82 -9.14
CA THR A 273 16.21 4.50 -9.62
C THR A 273 17.73 4.39 -9.56
N ARG A 274 18.45 5.40 -10.06
CA ARG A 274 19.92 5.46 -9.96
C ARG A 274 20.39 5.33 -8.49
N ARG A 275 19.77 6.08 -7.58
CA ARG A 275 20.13 6.10 -6.14
C ARG A 275 19.83 4.78 -5.43
N LEU A 276 18.76 4.10 -5.81
CA LEU A 276 18.44 2.77 -5.33
C LEU A 276 19.50 1.76 -5.80
N VAL A 277 19.90 1.81 -7.08
CA VAL A 277 20.99 0.95 -7.62
C VAL A 277 22.32 1.23 -6.90
N ASP A 278 22.67 2.51 -6.72
CA ASP A 278 23.93 2.93 -6.06
C ASP A 278 24.06 2.44 -4.61
N VAL A 279 22.93 2.20 -3.92
CA VAL A 279 22.89 1.62 -2.56
C VAL A 279 22.77 0.09 -2.59
N ALA A 280 21.98 -0.45 -3.51
CA ALA A 280 21.61 -1.86 -3.52
C ALA A 280 22.62 -2.76 -4.25
N GLN A 281 23.44 -2.23 -5.16
CA GLN A 281 24.32 -3.00 -6.06
C GLN A 281 25.10 -4.14 -5.39
N ASP A 282 25.64 -3.93 -4.18
CA ASP A 282 26.49 -4.89 -3.50
C ASP A 282 25.70 -6.02 -2.78
N CYS A 283 24.37 -6.01 -2.92
CA CYS A 283 23.49 -7.10 -2.49
C CYS A 283 23.44 -8.19 -3.58
N ILE A 284 24.27 -9.22 -3.40
CA ILE A 284 24.39 -10.40 -4.27
C ILE A 284 24.05 -11.65 -3.43
N VAL A 285 23.44 -12.66 -4.04
CA VAL A 285 23.30 -13.99 -3.43
C VAL A 285 24.66 -14.69 -3.44
N ILE A 286 25.26 -15.00 -2.28
CA ILE A 286 26.60 -15.63 -2.21
C ILE A 286 26.60 -17.06 -1.68
N GLU A 287 25.57 -17.46 -0.93
CA GLU A 287 25.47 -18.75 -0.25
C GLU A 287 24.02 -19.27 -0.28
N ASP A 288 23.80 -20.55 -0.03
CA ASP A 288 22.45 -21.13 -0.01
C ASP A 288 21.65 -20.72 1.25
N ASP A 289 22.26 -20.88 2.43
CA ASP A 289 21.56 -20.78 3.71
C ASP A 289 22.45 -20.22 4.82
N CYS A 290 22.12 -19.03 5.32
CA CYS A 290 22.78 -18.42 6.48
C CYS A 290 22.41 -19.05 7.83
N LYS A 291 21.49 -20.04 7.84
CA LYS A 291 21.03 -20.79 9.03
C LYS A 291 20.32 -19.97 10.12
N THR A 292 19.98 -18.71 9.87
CA THR A 292 19.15 -17.93 10.79
C THR A 292 17.76 -18.54 10.95
N ASN A 293 17.22 -18.46 12.17
CA ASN A 293 15.82 -18.74 12.47
C ASN A 293 14.99 -17.43 12.58
N ASN A 294 15.64 -16.27 12.42
CA ASN A 294 14.99 -14.96 12.50
C ASN A 294 14.28 -14.64 11.19
N GLY A 295 13.07 -14.08 11.28
CA GLY A 295 12.20 -13.80 10.15
C GLY A 295 11.23 -12.66 10.45
N LEU A 296 10.43 -12.27 9.47
CA LEU A 296 9.38 -11.27 9.61
C LEU A 296 8.01 -11.96 9.68
N THR A 297 7.10 -11.39 10.47
CA THR A 297 5.72 -11.87 10.62
C THR A 297 4.82 -11.16 9.61
N ILE A 298 4.50 -11.84 8.52
CA ILE A 298 3.68 -11.29 7.43
C ILE A 298 2.20 -11.53 7.69
N LYS A 299 1.38 -10.53 7.38
CA LYS A 299 -0.08 -10.48 7.53
C LYS A 299 -0.76 -10.17 6.19
N PRO A 300 -2.01 -10.60 5.95
CA PRO A 300 -2.79 -10.12 4.81
C PRO A 300 -2.96 -8.59 4.88
N VAL A 301 -3.10 -7.94 3.73
CA VAL A 301 -3.30 -6.48 3.67
C VAL A 301 -4.79 -6.22 3.59
N ILE A 302 -5.34 -5.65 4.67
CA ILE A 302 -6.75 -5.30 4.80
C ILE A 302 -6.87 -3.77 4.82
N GLU A 303 -7.52 -3.18 3.82
CA GLU A 303 -7.84 -1.75 3.78
C GLU A 303 -9.36 -1.59 3.81
N SER A 304 -9.89 -0.72 4.69
CA SER A 304 -11.33 -0.40 4.80
C SER A 304 -12.33 -1.57 4.98
N GLY A 305 -11.87 -2.78 5.30
CA GLY A 305 -12.73 -3.97 5.34
C GLY A 305 -12.74 -4.81 4.04
N GLU A 306 -11.85 -4.50 3.10
CA GLU A 306 -11.56 -5.38 1.96
C GLU A 306 -10.13 -5.95 2.07
N GLU A 307 -9.99 -7.24 1.80
CA GLU A 307 -8.69 -7.92 1.72
C GLU A 307 -8.08 -7.62 0.34
N MET A 308 -7.16 -6.66 0.30
CA MET A 308 -6.53 -6.17 -0.92
C MET A 308 -5.47 -7.13 -1.47
N VAL A 309 -4.74 -7.79 -0.58
CA VAL A 309 -3.73 -8.81 -0.91
C VAL A 309 -3.78 -9.91 0.14
N SER A 310 -4.03 -11.14 -0.33
CA SER A 310 -4.10 -12.31 0.54
C SER A 310 -2.73 -12.70 1.10
N LEU A 311 -2.75 -13.39 2.25
CA LEU A 311 -1.54 -13.89 2.89
C LEU A 311 -0.75 -14.81 1.93
N SER A 312 -1.45 -15.72 1.25
CA SER A 312 -0.90 -16.61 0.21
C SER A 312 -0.12 -15.86 -0.88
N GLN A 313 -0.66 -14.75 -1.41
CA GLN A 313 0.01 -13.96 -2.44
C GLN A 313 1.28 -13.26 -1.93
N ARG A 314 1.33 -12.83 -0.66
CA ARG A 314 2.55 -12.22 -0.08
C ARG A 314 3.66 -13.25 0.16
N VAL A 315 3.30 -14.47 0.57
CA VAL A 315 4.26 -15.52 0.95
C VAL A 315 4.73 -16.40 -0.21
N LEU A 316 4.09 -16.32 -1.39
CA LEU A 316 4.51 -17.03 -2.60
C LEU A 316 6.00 -16.78 -2.93
N GLY A 317 6.75 -17.87 -3.11
CA GLY A 317 8.18 -17.83 -3.40
C GLY A 317 9.05 -17.33 -2.24
N ARG A 318 8.54 -17.39 -1.00
CA ARG A 318 9.29 -17.22 0.25
C ARG A 318 9.56 -18.56 0.92
N VAL A 319 10.32 -18.52 2.00
CA VAL A 319 10.69 -19.68 2.83
C VAL A 319 10.20 -19.41 4.25
N PRO A 320 9.41 -20.30 4.88
CA PRO A 320 8.96 -20.12 6.25
C PRO A 320 10.10 -20.42 7.24
N CYS A 321 10.08 -19.73 8.39
CA CYS A 321 11.02 -20.01 9.49
C CYS A 321 10.66 -21.31 10.22
N ASP A 322 9.37 -21.48 10.48
CA ASP A 322 8.78 -22.59 11.23
C ASP A 322 7.95 -23.48 10.29
N ASP A 323 7.56 -24.68 10.73
CA ASP A 323 6.67 -25.56 9.94
C ASP A 323 5.27 -24.94 9.87
N ILE A 324 4.68 -24.85 8.67
CA ILE A 324 3.33 -24.36 8.46
C ILE A 324 2.36 -25.51 8.72
N ILE A 325 1.53 -25.38 9.77
CA ILE A 325 0.56 -26.39 10.18
C ILE A 325 -0.85 -25.79 10.03
N ASP A 326 -1.75 -26.53 9.39
CA ASP A 326 -3.17 -26.16 9.33
C ASP A 326 -3.78 -26.25 10.75
N PRO A 327 -4.35 -25.15 11.31
CA PRO A 327 -4.95 -25.16 12.64
C PRO A 327 -6.19 -26.08 12.75
N THR A 328 -6.80 -26.49 11.64
CA THR A 328 -8.00 -27.35 11.64
C THR A 328 -7.68 -28.84 11.52
N SER A 329 -6.84 -29.25 10.56
CA SER A 329 -6.46 -30.67 10.37
C SER A 329 -5.24 -31.11 11.20
N SER A 330 -4.42 -30.17 11.68
CA SER A 330 -3.07 -30.44 12.22
C SER A 330 -2.08 -31.07 11.22
N GLU A 331 -2.36 -31.02 9.92
CA GLU A 331 -1.43 -31.46 8.89
C GLU A 331 -0.40 -30.36 8.56
N VAL A 332 0.83 -30.76 8.23
CA VAL A 332 1.90 -29.84 7.82
C VAL A 332 1.73 -29.51 6.34
N ILE A 333 1.40 -28.25 6.04
CA ILE A 333 1.22 -27.74 4.67
C ILE A 333 2.58 -27.56 3.98
N VAL A 334 3.54 -26.93 4.67
CA VAL A 334 4.89 -26.64 4.16
C VAL A 334 5.89 -26.81 5.29
N ARG A 335 7.04 -27.44 5.04
CA ARG A 335 8.08 -27.58 6.06
C ARG A 335 8.95 -26.34 6.15
N CYS A 336 9.55 -26.12 7.32
CA CYS A 336 10.57 -25.12 7.51
C CYS A 336 11.70 -25.29 6.47
N LYS A 337 12.21 -24.17 5.95
CA LYS A 337 13.27 -24.11 4.91
C LYS A 337 12.89 -24.59 3.51
N GLU A 338 11.64 -25.03 3.29
CA GLU A 338 11.08 -25.31 1.96
C GLU A 338 10.56 -24.02 1.30
N ILE A 339 10.47 -23.97 -0.04
CA ILE A 339 9.94 -22.78 -0.74
C ILE A 339 8.42 -22.93 -0.89
N ILE A 340 7.68 -21.88 -0.56
CA ILE A 340 6.23 -21.83 -0.74
C ILE A 340 5.93 -21.69 -2.24
N GLU A 341 5.65 -22.81 -2.88
CA GLU A 341 5.17 -22.92 -4.26
C GLU A 341 3.64 -22.83 -4.39
N GLU A 342 3.17 -22.65 -5.63
CA GLU A 342 1.78 -22.39 -5.99
C GLU A 342 0.79 -23.46 -5.52
N HIS A 343 1.21 -24.72 -5.44
CA HIS A 343 0.36 -25.83 -4.99
C HIS A 343 0.03 -25.77 -3.49
N HIS A 344 0.81 -25.03 -2.69
CA HIS A 344 0.51 -24.77 -1.28
C HIS A 344 -0.51 -23.64 -1.08
N LEU A 345 -0.68 -22.73 -2.04
CA LEU A 345 -1.52 -21.53 -1.85
C LEU A 345 -2.98 -21.87 -1.53
N PRO A 346 -3.66 -22.82 -2.22
CA PRO A 346 -5.04 -23.17 -1.88
C PRO A 346 -5.17 -23.78 -0.49
N LEU A 347 -4.14 -24.49 -0.01
CA LEU A 347 -4.11 -25.06 1.34
C LEU A 347 -3.93 -23.97 2.40
N ILE A 348 -3.05 -22.99 2.13
CA ILE A 348 -2.85 -21.80 2.97
C ILE A 348 -4.16 -20.98 3.04
N ASP A 349 -4.81 -20.72 1.92
CA ASP A 349 -6.09 -19.98 1.88
C ASP A 349 -7.21 -20.74 2.63
N GLN A 350 -7.30 -22.07 2.48
CA GLN A 350 -8.25 -22.90 3.22
C GLN A 350 -7.98 -22.93 4.73
N SER A 351 -6.71 -22.91 5.14
CA SER A 351 -6.31 -22.90 6.56
C SER A 351 -6.68 -21.62 7.30
N ASN A 352 -7.02 -20.52 6.59
CA ASN A 352 -7.44 -19.24 7.15
C ASN A 352 -6.45 -18.64 8.19
N MET A 353 -5.14 -18.85 8.02
CA MET A 353 -4.12 -18.28 8.89
C MET A 353 -4.10 -16.74 8.85
N LEU A 354 -3.95 -16.11 10.02
CA LEU A 354 -3.90 -14.64 10.16
C LEU A 354 -2.50 -14.06 9.95
N GLU A 355 -1.46 -14.81 10.29
CA GLU A 355 -0.06 -14.37 10.18
C GLU A 355 0.88 -15.55 9.95
N MET A 356 2.03 -15.30 9.31
CA MET A 356 3.05 -16.31 9.03
C MET A 356 4.46 -15.73 9.19
N LYS A 357 5.34 -16.49 9.86
CA LYS A 357 6.74 -16.10 10.04
C LYS A 357 7.61 -16.61 8.89
N ILE A 358 8.10 -15.70 8.05
CA ILE A 358 8.94 -16.02 6.89
C ILE A 358 10.37 -15.50 7.04
N ARG A 359 11.32 -16.16 6.39
CA ARG A 359 12.68 -15.64 6.23
C ARG A 359 12.67 -14.40 5.34
N SER A 360 13.40 -13.38 5.75
CA SER A 360 13.57 -12.14 5.02
C SER A 360 15.04 -11.89 4.68
N VAL A 361 15.25 -11.08 3.65
CA VAL A 361 16.55 -10.46 3.36
C VAL A 361 17.03 -9.59 4.54
N LEU A 362 16.13 -8.95 5.27
CA LEU A 362 16.47 -8.10 6.41
C LEU A 362 17.13 -8.87 7.56
N THR A 363 16.55 -10.01 7.94
CA THR A 363 17.05 -10.88 9.02
C THR A 363 18.24 -11.76 8.62
N CYS A 364 18.70 -11.68 7.36
CA CYS A 364 19.75 -12.54 6.82
C CYS A 364 21.13 -12.28 7.46
N GLU A 365 21.68 -13.29 8.13
CA GLU A 365 22.96 -13.22 8.86
C GLU A 365 24.22 -13.35 7.96
N THR A 366 24.05 -13.53 6.64
CA THR A 366 25.13 -13.55 5.65
C THR A 366 25.99 -12.27 5.72
N LYS A 367 27.30 -12.42 5.97
CA LYS A 367 28.24 -11.29 6.16
C LYS A 367 28.39 -10.37 4.96
N ARG A 368 28.28 -10.86 3.73
CA ARG A 368 28.47 -10.09 2.50
C ARG A 368 27.39 -10.47 1.50
N GLY A 369 26.44 -9.57 1.23
CA GLY A 369 25.25 -9.90 0.44
C GLY A 369 24.21 -10.67 1.25
N VAL A 370 23.63 -11.71 0.64
CA VAL A 370 22.50 -12.49 1.17
C VAL A 370 22.60 -13.98 0.84
N CYS A 371 21.85 -14.82 1.56
CA CYS A 371 21.67 -16.23 1.22
C CYS A 371 20.41 -16.45 0.35
N ALA A 372 20.43 -17.52 -0.45
CA ALA A 372 19.34 -17.87 -1.35
C ALA A 372 18.01 -18.06 -0.61
N LYS A 373 18.00 -18.79 0.53
CA LYS A 373 16.76 -19.05 1.29
C LYS A 373 16.12 -17.82 1.95
N CYS A 374 16.88 -16.78 2.29
CA CYS A 374 16.32 -15.53 2.80
C CYS A 374 15.67 -14.66 1.69
N TYR A 375 16.06 -14.86 0.42
CA TYR A 375 15.44 -14.21 -0.73
C TYR A 375 14.32 -15.08 -1.34
N GLY A 376 14.46 -16.39 -1.28
CA GLY A 376 13.56 -17.40 -1.83
C GLY A 376 13.67 -17.54 -3.35
N ARG A 377 12.53 -17.50 -4.02
CA ARG A 377 12.38 -17.70 -5.47
C ARG A 377 12.76 -16.44 -6.27
N ASP A 378 13.43 -16.63 -7.41
CA ASP A 378 13.52 -15.62 -8.46
C ASP A 378 12.18 -15.51 -9.19
N LEU A 379 11.60 -14.32 -9.17
CA LEU A 379 10.29 -14.04 -9.77
C LEU A 379 10.36 -13.95 -11.31
N ALA A 380 11.55 -13.82 -11.91
CA ALA A 380 11.71 -13.74 -13.36
C ALA A 380 11.80 -15.12 -14.04
N ARG A 381 12.43 -16.12 -13.37
CA ARG A 381 12.56 -17.50 -13.88
C ARG A 381 11.64 -18.52 -13.20
N GLY A 382 10.98 -18.14 -12.10
CA GLY A 382 10.13 -19.05 -11.33
C GLY A 382 10.91 -20.18 -10.62
N THR A 383 12.23 -20.09 -10.52
CA THR A 383 13.10 -21.08 -9.84
C THR A 383 13.68 -20.50 -8.53
N PRO A 384 14.27 -21.32 -7.64
CA PRO A 384 15.10 -20.79 -6.53
C PRO A 384 16.17 -19.83 -7.07
N VAL A 385 16.48 -18.76 -6.33
CA VAL A 385 17.46 -17.76 -6.79
C VAL A 385 18.86 -18.35 -6.89
N ASN A 386 19.60 -18.01 -7.95
CA ASN A 386 20.91 -18.60 -8.20
C ASN A 386 22.01 -17.92 -7.37
N ILE A 387 23.06 -18.67 -7.02
CA ILE A 387 24.26 -18.08 -6.44
C ILE A 387 24.93 -17.19 -7.51
N GLY A 388 25.27 -15.96 -7.11
CA GLY A 388 25.79 -14.91 -7.98
C GLY A 388 24.71 -13.96 -8.54
N GLU A 389 23.41 -14.19 -8.30
CA GLU A 389 22.35 -13.31 -8.79
C GLU A 389 22.41 -11.93 -8.09
N ALA A 390 22.41 -10.84 -8.87
CA ALA A 390 22.55 -9.46 -8.38
C ALA A 390 21.21 -8.88 -7.89
N VAL A 391 20.63 -9.51 -6.87
CA VAL A 391 19.29 -9.21 -6.35
C VAL A 391 19.08 -7.74 -5.93
N GLY A 392 20.14 -7.04 -5.53
CA GLY A 392 20.11 -5.61 -5.25
C GLY A 392 19.78 -4.74 -6.46
N VAL A 393 20.41 -5.02 -7.61
CA VAL A 393 20.14 -4.30 -8.86
C VAL A 393 18.74 -4.61 -9.35
N ILE A 394 18.31 -5.87 -9.24
CA ILE A 394 16.94 -6.30 -9.57
C ILE A 394 15.93 -5.53 -8.71
N ALA A 395 16.09 -5.52 -7.38
CA ALA A 395 15.21 -4.81 -6.46
C ALA A 395 15.11 -3.31 -6.76
N ALA A 396 16.23 -2.64 -7.02
CA ALA A 396 16.24 -1.23 -7.39
C ALA A 396 15.51 -0.95 -8.72
N GLN A 397 15.61 -1.85 -9.71
CA GLN A 397 14.88 -1.75 -10.98
C GLN A 397 13.38 -2.03 -10.82
N SER A 398 13.02 -3.08 -10.07
CA SER A 398 11.63 -3.45 -9.76
C SER A 398 10.85 -2.38 -9.00
N ILE A 399 11.53 -1.46 -8.32
CA ILE A 399 10.93 -0.26 -7.68
C ILE A 399 10.96 0.94 -8.64
N GLY A 400 12.09 1.17 -9.32
CA GLY A 400 12.34 2.37 -10.10
C GLY A 400 11.71 2.43 -11.50
N GLU A 401 11.60 1.30 -12.21
CA GLU A 401 10.92 1.25 -13.52
C GLU A 401 9.41 1.51 -13.34
N PRO A 402 8.69 0.81 -12.43
CA PRO A 402 7.27 1.09 -12.23
C PRO A 402 7.06 2.49 -11.65
N GLY A 403 7.96 2.99 -10.79
CA GLY A 403 7.92 4.36 -10.29
C GLY A 403 7.95 5.41 -11.41
N THR A 404 8.68 5.12 -12.49
CA THR A 404 8.71 5.97 -13.69
C THR A 404 7.40 5.85 -14.46
N GLN A 405 6.86 4.63 -14.56
CA GLN A 405 5.56 4.37 -15.17
C GLN A 405 4.40 5.06 -14.43
N LEU A 406 4.45 5.22 -13.10
CA LEU A 406 3.46 6.00 -12.33
C LEU A 406 3.38 7.45 -12.84
N THR A 407 4.54 8.08 -13.02
CA THR A 407 4.61 9.47 -13.49
C THR A 407 4.11 9.63 -14.92
N MET A 408 4.18 8.58 -15.76
CA MET A 408 3.64 8.59 -17.12
C MET A 408 2.15 8.24 -17.20
N ARG A 409 1.66 7.26 -16.43
CA ARG A 409 0.23 6.88 -16.40
C ARG A 409 -0.68 8.03 -15.93
N THR A 410 -0.15 8.89 -15.06
CA THR A 410 -0.76 10.15 -14.63
C THR A 410 -1.37 10.97 -15.77
N PHE A 411 -0.76 10.97 -16.97
CA PHE A 411 -1.26 11.69 -18.14
C PHE A 411 -2.72 11.37 -18.50
N HIS A 412 -3.16 10.12 -18.30
CA HIS A 412 -4.54 9.70 -18.64
C HIS A 412 -5.58 10.04 -17.58
N ILE A 413 -5.15 10.32 -16.34
CA ILE A 413 -6.01 10.62 -15.19
C ILE A 413 -6.02 12.14 -14.90
N GLY A 414 -4.96 12.87 -15.28
CA GLY A 414 -4.67 14.27 -14.93
C GLY A 414 -5.63 15.36 -15.41
N GLY A 415 -6.89 15.03 -15.68
CA GLY A 415 -8.00 15.99 -15.74
C GLY A 415 -9.07 15.70 -14.68
N THR A 416 -9.46 14.45 -14.51
CA THR A 416 -10.59 13.99 -13.67
C THR A 416 -10.17 13.75 -12.22
N ALA A 417 -10.88 14.38 -11.29
CA ALA A 417 -10.76 14.07 -9.86
C ALA A 417 -11.75 12.97 -9.47
N GLN A 418 -11.29 12.02 -8.65
CA GLN A 418 -12.15 11.10 -7.88
C GLN A 418 -11.90 11.36 -6.39
N VAL A 419 -12.98 11.45 -5.62
CA VAL A 419 -12.94 11.55 -4.16
C VAL A 419 -13.17 10.15 -3.61
N MET A 420 -12.20 9.65 -2.83
CA MET A 420 -12.28 8.33 -2.19
C MET A 420 -12.12 8.51 -0.67
N ASP A 421 -13.16 9.06 -0.04
CA ASP A 421 -13.32 9.06 1.42
C ASP A 421 -14.53 8.19 1.76
N GLN A 422 -14.26 6.98 2.27
CA GLN A 422 -15.28 6.11 2.85
C GLN A 422 -15.52 6.54 4.30
N SER A 423 -16.79 6.72 4.67
CA SER A 423 -17.21 7.23 5.98
C SER A 423 -17.82 6.16 6.89
N TYR A 424 -17.58 4.89 6.59
CA TYR A 424 -18.18 3.74 7.27
C TYR A 424 -17.25 2.51 7.25
N ILE A 425 -17.51 1.57 8.17
CA ILE A 425 -16.89 0.24 8.22
C ILE A 425 -17.96 -0.80 7.90
N GLU A 426 -17.66 -1.74 7.01
CA GLU A 426 -18.47 -2.92 6.67
C GLU A 426 -17.73 -4.22 7.04
N SER A 427 -18.47 -5.31 7.28
CA SER A 427 -17.88 -6.60 7.67
C SER A 427 -17.32 -7.40 6.49
N ASN A 428 -16.07 -7.85 6.58
CA ASN A 428 -15.41 -8.70 5.58
C ASN A 428 -16.02 -10.12 5.50
N SER A 429 -16.62 -10.60 6.59
CA SER A 429 -17.08 -11.98 6.80
C SER A 429 -18.40 -12.05 7.56
N ASP A 430 -19.08 -13.19 7.45
CA ASP A 430 -20.13 -13.57 8.39
C ASP A 430 -19.51 -13.85 9.78
N GLY A 431 -20.26 -13.63 10.87
CA GLY A 431 -19.77 -13.89 12.22
C GLY A 431 -20.60 -13.24 13.32
N LYS A 432 -20.07 -13.24 14.54
CA LYS A 432 -20.60 -12.50 15.68
C LYS A 432 -19.71 -11.31 16.01
N ILE A 433 -20.31 -10.25 16.52
CA ILE A 433 -19.56 -9.10 17.03
C ILE A 433 -19.18 -9.32 18.48
N ARG A 434 -17.93 -8.99 18.81
CA ARG A 434 -17.45 -8.72 20.18
C ARG A 434 -16.89 -7.30 20.21
N ILE A 435 -17.45 -6.42 21.04
CA ILE A 435 -16.94 -5.06 21.21
C ILE A 435 -16.12 -5.01 22.50
N ASN A 436 -14.82 -4.81 22.36
CA ASN A 436 -13.92 -4.58 23.50
C ASN A 436 -14.02 -3.11 23.92
N ASP A 437 -14.04 -2.88 25.23
CA ASP A 437 -14.06 -1.54 25.86
C ASP A 437 -15.22 -0.65 25.37
N LEU A 438 -16.43 -1.22 25.42
CA LEU A 438 -17.68 -0.57 25.01
C LEU A 438 -18.08 0.58 25.95
N ASN A 439 -17.65 1.81 25.64
CA ASN A 439 -18.17 3.04 26.26
C ASN A 439 -18.88 3.91 25.20
N VAL A 440 -20.21 3.86 25.24
CA VAL A 440 -21.12 4.46 24.24
C VAL A 440 -22.16 5.31 24.95
N LEU A 441 -22.51 6.45 24.33
CA LEU A 441 -23.64 7.29 24.73
C LEU A 441 -24.77 7.23 23.71
N GLU A 442 -25.99 7.52 24.14
CA GLU A 442 -27.15 7.72 23.26
C GLU A 442 -27.44 9.22 23.18
N ASP A 443 -27.25 9.79 22.00
CA ASP A 443 -27.62 11.17 21.63
C ASP A 443 -29.14 11.40 21.75
N SER A 444 -29.56 12.67 21.78
CA SER A 444 -30.96 13.12 21.70
C SER A 444 -31.81 12.41 20.62
N GLU A 445 -31.22 12.05 19.48
CA GLU A 445 -31.84 11.27 18.39
C GLU A 445 -31.81 9.74 18.58
N LYS A 446 -31.36 9.24 19.75
CA LYS A 446 -31.12 7.82 20.08
C LYS A 446 -30.07 7.12 19.20
N ARG A 447 -29.15 7.89 18.63
CA ARG A 447 -27.96 7.34 17.96
C ARG A 447 -26.94 6.91 19.00
N LYS A 448 -26.38 5.71 18.86
CA LYS A 448 -25.25 5.24 19.67
C LYS A 448 -23.96 5.89 19.17
N ILE A 449 -23.25 6.60 20.04
CA ILE A 449 -21.99 7.30 19.73
C ILE A 449 -20.87 6.78 20.63
N VAL A 450 -19.73 6.45 20.03
CA VAL A 450 -18.52 5.96 20.72
C VAL A 450 -17.77 7.14 21.33
N VAL A 451 -17.48 7.04 22.64
CA VAL A 451 -16.82 8.09 23.43
C VAL A 451 -15.39 7.72 23.80
N ASP A 452 -15.09 6.43 23.97
CA ASP A 452 -13.73 5.99 24.27
C ASP A 452 -12.95 5.68 22.98
N ARG A 453 -11.67 6.07 22.97
CA ARG A 453 -10.71 5.83 21.89
C ARG A 453 -10.08 4.44 21.98
N SER A 454 -10.27 3.73 23.08
CA SER A 454 -9.88 2.32 23.26
C SER A 454 -10.80 1.35 22.50
N THR A 455 -12.07 1.72 22.32
CA THR A 455 -13.14 0.84 21.82
C THR A 455 -12.77 0.18 20.49
N SER A 456 -12.88 -1.15 20.42
CA SER A 456 -12.62 -1.90 19.18
C SER A 456 -13.68 -2.95 18.90
N ILE A 457 -14.15 -3.01 17.66
CA ILE A 457 -15.05 -4.04 17.15
C ILE A 457 -14.20 -5.21 16.66
N CYS A 458 -14.40 -6.38 17.25
CA CYS A 458 -13.86 -7.64 16.75
C CYS A 458 -14.99 -8.46 16.11
N VAL A 459 -14.78 -8.97 14.91
CA VAL A 459 -15.66 -9.99 14.32
C VAL A 459 -15.09 -11.34 14.71
N ILE A 460 -15.89 -12.19 15.36
CA ILE A 460 -15.53 -13.54 15.78
C ILE A 460 -16.30 -14.59 14.97
N ASP A 461 -15.63 -15.69 14.67
CA ASP A 461 -16.21 -16.84 13.96
C ASP A 461 -17.04 -17.74 14.90
N GLU A 462 -17.76 -18.72 14.35
CA GLU A 462 -18.50 -19.74 15.12
C GLU A 462 -17.58 -20.53 16.09
N ASN A 463 -16.30 -20.67 15.72
CA ASN A 463 -15.26 -21.31 16.53
C ASN A 463 -14.66 -20.41 17.63
N GLY A 464 -15.10 -19.14 17.75
CA GLY A 464 -14.65 -18.19 18.76
C GLY A 464 -13.33 -17.46 18.47
N ASN A 465 -12.70 -17.75 17.32
CA ASN A 465 -11.50 -17.07 16.82
C ASN A 465 -11.84 -15.67 16.29
N GLU A 466 -10.95 -14.69 16.49
CA GLU A 466 -11.07 -13.34 15.94
C GLU A 466 -10.71 -13.34 14.44
N ARG A 467 -11.63 -12.86 13.60
CA ARG A 467 -11.50 -12.75 12.13
C ARG A 467 -11.03 -11.38 11.69
N SER A 468 -11.55 -10.32 12.30
CA SER A 468 -11.08 -8.95 12.10
C SER A 468 -11.19 -8.14 13.39
N LYS A 469 -10.36 -7.09 13.51
CA LYS A 469 -10.39 -6.15 14.64
C LYS A 469 -10.24 -4.73 14.11
N HIS A 470 -11.24 -3.89 14.37
CA HIS A 470 -11.29 -2.50 13.94
C HIS A 470 -11.36 -1.59 15.18
N LYS A 471 -10.32 -0.77 15.40
CA LYS A 471 -10.33 0.28 16.44
C LYS A 471 -11.24 1.42 15.96
N LEU A 472 -12.16 1.86 16.80
CA LEU A 472 -13.10 2.94 16.46
C LEU A 472 -12.52 4.30 16.86
N THR A 473 -12.88 5.34 16.11
CA THR A 473 -12.50 6.72 16.45
C THR A 473 -13.60 7.40 17.28
N TYR A 474 -13.18 8.40 18.06
CA TYR A 474 -14.06 9.23 18.87
C TYR A 474 -15.19 9.85 18.01
N GLY A 475 -16.43 9.76 18.48
CA GLY A 475 -17.59 10.32 17.77
C GLY A 475 -18.15 9.44 16.66
N THR A 476 -17.63 8.22 16.47
CA THR A 476 -18.21 7.25 15.53
C THR A 476 -19.61 6.82 15.97
N HIS A 477 -20.56 6.79 15.04
CA HIS A 477 -21.88 6.19 15.24
C HIS A 477 -21.80 4.66 15.10
N LEU A 478 -22.25 3.95 16.13
CA LEU A 478 -22.30 2.50 16.17
C LEU A 478 -23.66 2.01 15.63
N LEU A 479 -23.68 1.21 14.56
CA LEU A 479 -24.91 0.71 13.94
C LEU A 479 -25.34 -0.66 14.49
N VAL A 480 -24.39 -1.38 15.06
CA VAL A 480 -24.51 -2.77 15.55
C VAL A 480 -24.45 -2.81 17.08
N SER A 481 -24.77 -3.97 17.67
CA SER A 481 -24.64 -4.19 19.12
C SER A 481 -23.72 -5.38 19.44
N ASP A 482 -23.15 -5.38 20.65
CA ASP A 482 -22.30 -6.49 21.11
C ASP A 482 -23.07 -7.82 21.10
N GLY A 483 -22.41 -8.89 20.64
CA GLY A 483 -23.01 -10.21 20.45
C GLY A 483 -23.93 -10.38 19.23
N GLN A 484 -24.15 -9.34 18.41
CA GLN A 484 -24.98 -9.42 17.21
C GLN A 484 -24.36 -10.35 16.15
N GLU A 485 -25.18 -11.22 15.56
CA GLU A 485 -24.84 -11.96 14.34
C GLU A 485 -24.94 -11.02 13.14
N ILE A 486 -23.87 -10.98 12.35
CA ILE A 486 -23.74 -10.11 11.17
C ILE A 486 -23.41 -10.92 9.92
N LYS A 487 -23.78 -10.36 8.77
CA LYS A 487 -23.40 -10.87 7.46
C LYS A 487 -22.26 -10.08 6.85
N LYS A 488 -21.57 -10.72 5.90
CA LYS A 488 -20.64 -10.05 5.01
C LYS A 488 -21.30 -8.84 4.33
N ASN A 489 -20.57 -7.72 4.29
CA ASN A 489 -20.98 -6.39 3.83
C ASN A 489 -22.07 -5.71 4.69
N GLU A 490 -22.32 -6.16 5.92
CA GLU A 490 -23.17 -5.43 6.88
C GLU A 490 -22.38 -4.28 7.53
N ARG A 491 -23.02 -3.11 7.66
CA ARG A 491 -22.39 -1.89 8.20
C ARG A 491 -22.28 -1.94 9.71
N LEU A 492 -21.05 -1.83 10.20
CA LEU A 492 -20.71 -1.89 11.62
C LEU A 492 -20.78 -0.49 12.26
N ALA A 493 -20.22 0.51 11.57
CA ALA A 493 -20.04 1.85 12.11
C ALA A 493 -19.98 2.92 11.01
N GLN A 494 -20.29 4.17 11.34
CA GLN A 494 -20.28 5.33 10.42
C GLN A 494 -19.85 6.61 11.15
N TRP A 495 -19.13 7.51 10.47
CA TRP A 495 -18.74 8.84 10.98
C TRP A 495 -18.91 9.93 9.91
N ASP A 496 -18.64 11.19 10.27
CA ASP A 496 -18.47 12.28 9.31
C ASP A 496 -16.97 12.46 9.00
N PRO A 497 -16.50 12.32 7.75
CA PRO A 497 -15.10 12.60 7.40
C PRO A 497 -14.76 14.09 7.45
N TYR A 498 -15.80 14.94 7.34
CA TYR A 498 -15.88 16.40 7.42
C TYR A 498 -15.39 17.06 8.70
N THR A 499 -15.76 16.44 9.82
CA THR A 499 -15.71 17.07 11.12
C THR A 499 -15.38 16.04 12.20
N THR A 500 -14.49 16.42 13.12
CA THR A 500 -14.37 15.71 14.40
C THR A 500 -15.33 16.38 15.38
N PRO A 501 -16.42 15.70 15.81
CA PRO A 501 -17.32 16.26 16.80
C PRO A 501 -16.66 16.29 18.18
N ILE A 502 -17.01 17.27 19.00
CA ILE A 502 -16.77 17.28 20.44
C ILE A 502 -18.12 17.03 21.10
N ILE A 503 -18.21 15.97 21.91
CA ILE A 503 -19.47 15.45 22.48
C ILE A 503 -19.44 15.62 23.99
N THR A 504 -20.59 15.95 24.60
CA THR A 504 -20.71 15.97 26.06
C THR A 504 -21.13 14.62 26.65
N GLU A 505 -20.45 14.19 27.71
CA GLU A 505 -20.85 13.04 28.54
C GLU A 505 -21.91 13.37 29.61
N ALA A 506 -22.15 14.66 29.85
CA ALA A 506 -23.06 15.14 30.88
C ALA A 506 -24.23 15.93 30.27
N SER A 507 -25.43 15.70 30.82
CA SER A 507 -26.60 16.53 30.53
C SER A 507 -26.62 17.77 31.42
N GLY A 508 -26.93 18.93 30.88
CA GLY A 508 -26.93 20.18 31.65
C GLY A 508 -27.12 21.43 30.80
N GLU A 509 -26.70 22.56 31.37
CA GLU A 509 -26.69 23.87 30.71
C GLU A 509 -25.26 24.27 30.36
N ILE A 510 -25.04 24.75 29.14
CA ILE A 510 -23.72 25.13 28.64
C ILE A 510 -23.29 26.47 29.23
N VAL A 511 -22.07 26.53 29.75
CA VAL A 511 -21.39 27.75 30.19
C VAL A 511 -20.04 27.88 29.50
N PHE A 512 -19.83 29.00 28.83
CA PHE A 512 -18.56 29.36 28.20
C PHE A 512 -17.54 29.84 29.26
N GLU A 513 -16.38 29.17 29.33
CA GLU A 513 -15.26 29.49 30.23
C GLU A 513 -14.05 29.93 29.37
N ASP A 514 -13.46 31.09 29.66
CA ASP A 514 -12.34 31.69 28.91
C ASP A 514 -12.55 31.89 27.38
N LEU A 515 -13.77 31.69 26.87
CA LEU A 515 -14.24 32.05 25.53
C LEU A 515 -14.75 33.49 25.54
N ILE A 516 -13.94 34.42 25.04
CA ILE A 516 -14.16 35.86 25.08
C ILE A 516 -14.19 36.39 23.64
N GLU A 517 -15.28 37.05 23.27
CA GLU A 517 -15.48 37.70 21.98
C GLU A 517 -14.31 38.65 21.63
N GLY A 518 -13.81 38.53 20.40
CA GLY A 518 -12.69 39.30 19.87
C GLY A 518 -11.31 38.90 20.39
N VAL A 519 -11.20 37.87 21.26
CA VAL A 519 -9.92 37.44 21.87
C VAL A 519 -9.67 35.93 21.70
N SER A 520 -10.61 35.10 22.15
CA SER A 520 -10.56 33.64 22.03
C SER A 520 -11.76 33.07 21.28
N LEU A 521 -12.83 33.87 21.14
CA LEU A 521 -13.95 33.60 20.26
C LEU A 521 -14.05 34.71 19.23
N SER A 522 -14.20 34.38 17.94
CA SER A 522 -14.56 35.34 16.90
C SER A 522 -15.88 34.93 16.29
N GLU A 523 -16.81 35.87 16.23
CA GLU A 523 -18.02 35.75 15.45
C GLU A 523 -17.65 35.95 13.96
N PHE A 524 -17.55 34.85 13.20
CA PHE A 524 -17.41 34.90 11.75
C PHE A 524 -18.80 35.04 11.14
N SER A 525 -19.18 36.26 10.76
CA SER A 525 -20.30 36.49 9.86
C SER A 525 -19.87 36.19 8.43
N ASP A 526 -20.57 35.28 7.75
CA ASP A 526 -20.37 35.11 6.31
C ASP A 526 -21.00 36.32 5.59
N GLU A 527 -20.19 37.09 4.87
CA GLU A 527 -20.60 38.31 4.15
C GLU A 527 -21.76 38.07 3.16
N SER A 528 -22.01 36.82 2.76
CA SER A 528 -23.06 36.45 1.80
C SER A 528 -24.37 35.96 2.42
N THR A 529 -24.35 35.44 3.64
CA THR A 529 -25.54 34.85 4.31
C THR A 529 -26.01 35.72 5.48
N GLY A 530 -25.12 36.53 6.06
CA GLY A 530 -25.39 37.34 7.25
C GLY A 530 -25.52 36.54 8.54
N ILE A 531 -25.33 35.22 8.49
CA ILE A 531 -25.36 34.33 9.65
C ILE A 531 -23.96 34.24 10.25
N SER A 532 -23.92 34.41 11.57
CA SER A 532 -22.70 34.33 12.35
C SER A 532 -22.46 32.93 12.90
N GLN A 533 -21.21 32.50 12.84
CA GLN A 533 -20.72 31.30 13.52
C GLN A 533 -19.63 31.66 14.53
N ASN A 534 -19.72 31.03 15.69
CA ASN A 534 -18.80 31.23 16.81
C ASN A 534 -17.58 30.31 16.63
N VAL A 535 -16.48 30.86 16.10
CA VAL A 535 -15.24 30.13 15.82
C VAL A 535 -14.17 30.48 16.85
N VAL A 536 -13.49 29.46 17.38
CA VAL A 536 -12.41 29.63 18.36
C VAL A 536 -11.11 30.03 17.65
N VAL A 537 -10.71 31.29 17.78
CA VAL A 537 -9.49 31.85 17.17
C VAL A 537 -8.27 31.71 18.08
N ASP A 538 -7.05 31.75 17.52
CA ASP A 538 -5.83 31.60 18.32
C ASP A 538 -5.57 32.78 19.27
N TRP A 539 -6.10 32.62 20.47
CA TRP A 539 -5.98 33.50 21.62
C TRP A 539 -4.54 33.72 22.10
N LYS A 540 -3.57 32.94 21.61
CA LYS A 540 -2.16 32.99 22.02
C LYS A 540 -1.38 34.12 21.35
N ASN A 541 -1.92 34.73 20.29
CA ASN A 541 -1.26 35.83 19.56
C ASN A 541 -1.18 37.14 20.34
N SER A 542 -1.97 37.33 21.41
CA SER A 542 -1.93 38.53 22.25
C SER A 542 -1.37 38.24 23.65
N ALA A 543 -0.44 39.07 24.10
CA ALA A 543 0.35 38.82 25.31
C ALA A 543 -0.48 38.83 26.62
N LYS A 544 -1.70 39.37 26.61
CA LYS A 544 -2.63 39.36 27.75
C LYS A 544 -3.54 38.13 27.79
N SER A 545 -3.69 37.40 26.69
CA SER A 545 -4.64 36.29 26.54
C SER A 545 -4.00 34.91 26.52
N SER A 546 -2.66 34.82 26.49
CA SER A 546 -1.94 33.53 26.48
C SER A 546 -2.17 32.63 27.71
N SER A 547 -2.76 33.17 28.78
CA SER A 547 -3.19 32.43 29.97
C SER A 547 -4.61 31.86 29.91
N LEU A 548 -5.42 32.28 28.93
CA LEU A 548 -6.78 31.76 28.76
C LEU A 548 -6.75 30.27 28.40
N LYS A 549 -7.72 29.52 28.92
CA LYS A 549 -8.00 28.12 28.60
C LYS A 549 -9.45 27.98 28.09
N PRO A 550 -9.74 28.40 26.85
CA PRO A 550 -11.10 28.37 26.31
C PRO A 550 -11.72 26.98 26.44
N ALA A 551 -12.87 26.90 27.09
CA ALA A 551 -13.53 25.66 27.42
C ALA A 551 -15.06 25.81 27.46
N ILE A 552 -15.75 24.71 27.22
CA ILE A 552 -17.19 24.57 27.41
C ILE A 552 -17.42 23.74 28.68
N LEU A 553 -18.07 24.34 29.67
CA LEU A 553 -18.42 23.72 30.94
C LEU A 553 -19.91 23.36 30.93
N ILE A 554 -20.26 22.15 31.40
CA ILE A 554 -21.67 21.75 31.55
C ILE A 554 -22.08 21.88 33.02
N GLN A 555 -23.08 22.70 33.30
CA GLN A 555 -23.60 22.91 34.65
C GLN A 555 -24.91 22.16 34.89
N ASN A 556 -25.06 21.65 36.12
CA ASN A 556 -26.33 21.14 36.62
C ASN A 556 -27.28 22.28 36.99
N LYS A 557 -28.57 21.97 37.18
CA LYS A 557 -29.64 22.93 37.57
C LYS A 557 -29.40 23.72 38.87
N GLY A 558 -28.31 23.44 39.60
CA GLY A 558 -27.86 24.17 40.79
C GLY A 558 -26.70 25.16 40.55
N GLY A 559 -26.16 25.26 39.33
CA GLY A 559 -24.99 26.09 39.01
C GLY A 559 -23.63 25.46 39.33
N GLU A 560 -23.60 24.23 39.83
CA GLU A 560 -22.38 23.45 40.01
C GLU A 560 -22.02 22.70 38.71
N PRO A 561 -20.73 22.53 38.39
CA PRO A 561 -20.30 21.74 37.23
C PRO A 561 -20.79 20.30 37.36
N SER A 562 -21.35 19.77 36.27
CA SER A 562 -21.73 18.36 36.18
C SER A 562 -20.48 17.48 36.24
N THR A 563 -20.54 16.37 36.96
CA THR A 563 -19.44 15.41 37.06
C THR A 563 -19.58 14.28 36.03
N ILE A 564 -18.47 13.93 35.39
CA ILE A 564 -18.33 12.76 34.52
C ILE A 564 -18.21 11.49 35.41
N LYS A 565 -18.42 10.30 34.84
CA LYS A 565 -18.26 8.99 35.52
C LYS A 565 -16.95 8.85 36.31
N ASP A 566 -15.87 9.46 35.82
CA ASP A 566 -14.53 9.49 36.44
C ASP A 566 -14.37 10.49 37.61
N GLY A 567 -15.41 11.21 37.99
CA GLY A 567 -15.35 12.24 39.04
C GLY A 567 -14.70 13.56 38.62
N ARG A 568 -14.34 13.71 37.34
CA ARG A 568 -13.87 14.97 36.74
C ARG A 568 -15.05 15.91 36.47
N GLU A 569 -14.79 17.22 36.46
CA GLU A 569 -15.76 18.22 35.98
C GLU A 569 -15.98 18.04 34.46
N ALA A 570 -17.22 18.20 33.99
CA ALA A 570 -17.58 18.20 32.57
C ALA A 570 -17.13 19.49 31.86
N ARG A 571 -15.81 19.64 31.74
CA ARG A 571 -15.11 20.76 31.10
C ARG A 571 -14.38 20.26 29.84
N TYR A 572 -14.86 20.70 28.67
CA TYR A 572 -14.27 20.36 27.37
C TYR A 572 -13.41 21.51 26.88
N LEU A 573 -12.09 21.32 26.81
CA LEU A 573 -11.16 22.32 26.27
C LEU A 573 -11.34 22.47 24.77
N MET A 574 -11.45 23.70 24.28
CA MET A 574 -11.61 23.98 22.86
C MET A 574 -10.25 24.10 22.15
N SER A 575 -10.19 23.56 20.93
CA SER A 575 -9.07 23.75 20.01
C SER A 575 -9.24 25.05 19.21
N VAL A 576 -8.15 25.54 18.63
CA VAL A 576 -8.22 26.59 17.60
C VAL A 576 -8.97 26.02 16.38
N ASP A 577 -9.70 26.87 15.67
CA ASP A 577 -10.56 26.56 14.52
C ASP A 577 -11.78 25.67 14.84
N ALA A 578 -12.05 25.37 16.11
CA ALA A 578 -13.28 24.71 16.52
C ALA A 578 -14.49 25.64 16.31
N ILE A 579 -15.52 25.13 15.63
CA ILE A 579 -16.81 25.79 15.39
C ILE A 579 -17.75 25.37 16.51
N ILE A 580 -18.16 26.31 17.35
CA ILE A 580 -19.10 26.05 18.45
C ILE A 580 -20.51 25.86 17.85
N SER A 581 -21.14 24.72 18.15
CA SER A 581 -22.43 24.32 17.57
C SER A 581 -23.63 24.73 18.44
N SER A 582 -23.39 25.24 19.65
CA SER A 582 -24.41 25.46 20.68
C SER A 582 -24.12 26.73 21.49
N ASP A 583 -25.13 27.57 21.66
CA ASP A 583 -25.00 28.85 22.38
C ASP A 583 -24.80 28.71 23.89
N ASN A 584 -24.22 29.75 24.50
CA ASN A 584 -24.10 29.88 25.95
C ASN A 584 -25.49 29.92 26.62
N GLY A 585 -25.72 29.09 27.64
CA GLY A 585 -27.03 28.91 28.29
C GLY A 585 -27.97 27.93 27.57
N SER A 586 -27.54 27.28 26.47
CA SER A 586 -28.32 26.21 25.84
C SER A 586 -28.31 24.94 26.69
N LYS A 587 -29.36 24.12 26.55
CA LYS A 587 -29.49 22.84 27.25
C LYS A 587 -29.08 21.70 26.33
N VAL A 588 -28.20 20.84 26.82
CA VAL A 588 -27.71 19.66 26.12
C VAL A 588 -27.92 18.39 26.95
N SER A 589 -28.10 17.29 26.24
CA SER A 589 -28.11 15.92 26.77
C SER A 589 -26.73 15.29 26.62
N ALA A 590 -26.40 14.31 27.46
CA ALA A 590 -25.25 13.44 27.21
C ALA A 590 -25.40 12.77 25.83
N GLY A 591 -24.35 12.83 25.02
CA GLY A 591 -24.35 12.39 23.61
C GLY A 591 -24.46 13.53 22.58
N ASP A 592 -24.91 14.73 22.98
CA ASP A 592 -25.05 15.86 22.06
C ASP A 592 -23.68 16.46 21.66
N VAL A 593 -23.57 16.96 20.41
CA VAL A 593 -22.35 17.61 19.88
C VAL A 593 -22.33 19.10 20.22
N ILE A 594 -21.36 19.52 21.02
CA ILE A 594 -21.21 20.92 21.50
C ILE A 594 -20.34 21.79 20.59
N ALA A 595 -19.40 21.19 19.87
CA ALA A 595 -18.54 21.86 18.91
C ALA A 595 -18.06 20.88 17.84
N ARG A 596 -17.58 21.37 16.70
CA ARG A 596 -17.01 20.59 15.61
C ARG A 596 -15.67 21.16 15.21
N ILE A 597 -14.66 20.32 15.09
CA ILE A 597 -13.38 20.70 14.49
C ILE A 597 -13.45 20.32 13.01
N PRO A 598 -13.40 21.28 12.07
CA PRO A 598 -13.32 20.95 10.65
C PRO A 598 -11.98 20.27 10.38
N THR A 599 -12.01 19.10 9.75
CA THR A 599 -10.80 18.45 9.23
C THR A 599 -10.35 19.15 7.95
N GLU A 600 -9.11 18.92 7.51
CA GLU A 600 -8.72 19.35 6.17
C GLU A 600 -9.62 18.62 5.15
N GLY A 601 -10.53 19.35 4.51
CA GLY A 601 -11.56 18.78 3.62
C GLY A 601 -11.00 18.05 2.39
N ALA A 602 -11.89 17.48 1.57
CA ALA A 602 -11.63 16.57 0.45
C ALA A 602 -10.49 16.97 -0.53
N LYS A 603 -9.23 16.86 -0.08
CA LYS A 603 -8.05 16.93 -0.91
C LYS A 603 -7.95 15.59 -1.63
N THR A 604 -7.90 15.62 -2.96
CA THR A 604 -7.56 14.42 -3.74
C THR A 604 -6.28 13.81 -3.17
N ARG A 605 -6.29 12.53 -2.78
CA ARG A 605 -5.05 11.79 -2.47
C ARG A 605 -4.21 11.82 -3.74
N ASP A 606 -3.23 12.73 -3.78
CA ASP A 606 -2.56 13.10 -5.03
C ASP A 606 -1.69 11.93 -5.50
N ILE A 607 -2.28 11.16 -6.43
CA ILE A 607 -1.65 10.12 -7.25
C ILE A 607 -0.25 10.55 -7.72
N THR A 608 -0.09 11.82 -8.05
CA THR A 608 1.13 12.39 -8.61
C THR A 608 2.16 12.81 -7.55
N GLY A 609 1.77 12.79 -6.26
CA GLY A 609 2.60 13.05 -5.09
C GLY A 609 3.23 11.79 -4.46
N GLY A 610 2.81 10.59 -4.88
CA GLY A 610 3.30 9.32 -4.34
C GLY A 610 4.82 9.11 -4.49
N LEU A 611 5.40 9.41 -5.64
CA LEU A 611 6.84 9.22 -5.86
C LEU A 611 7.72 10.12 -4.95
N PRO A 612 7.42 11.42 -4.75
CA PRO A 612 8.04 12.22 -3.68
C PRO A 612 7.96 11.58 -2.29
N ARG A 613 6.83 10.94 -1.92
CA ARG A 613 6.68 10.23 -0.64
C ARG A 613 7.58 8.99 -0.56
N VAL A 614 7.63 8.16 -1.60
CA VAL A 614 8.56 7.02 -1.69
C VAL A 614 10.02 7.48 -1.57
N ALA A 615 10.38 8.60 -2.20
CA ALA A 615 11.70 9.20 -2.07
C ALA A 615 11.99 9.76 -0.67
N GLU A 616 10.99 10.30 0.04
CA GLU A 616 11.11 10.74 1.44
C GLU A 616 11.39 9.57 2.39
N LEU A 617 10.65 8.46 2.21
CA LEU A 617 10.77 7.22 2.99
C LEU A 617 12.16 6.59 2.83
N PHE A 618 12.62 6.37 1.60
CA PHE A 618 13.98 5.83 1.36
C PHE A 618 15.10 6.80 1.73
N GLU A 619 14.83 8.10 1.83
CA GLU A 619 15.78 9.07 2.37
C GLU A 619 15.76 9.16 3.91
N ALA A 620 14.90 8.38 4.57
CA ALA A 620 14.69 8.40 6.01
C ALA A 620 14.56 9.83 6.57
N ARG A 621 13.86 10.73 5.85
CA ARG A 621 13.67 12.11 6.31
C ARG A 621 12.61 12.11 7.41
N LYS A 622 12.84 12.90 8.48
CA LYS A 622 11.77 13.19 9.42
C LYS A 622 10.73 14.09 8.73
N PRO A 623 9.45 13.69 8.69
CA PRO A 623 8.39 14.58 8.18
C PRO A 623 8.37 15.90 8.94
N LYS A 624 8.01 17.00 8.25
CA LYS A 624 7.87 18.32 8.89
C LYS A 624 6.87 18.27 10.04
N ASP A 625 5.72 17.65 9.76
CA ASP A 625 4.68 17.34 10.71
C ASP A 625 4.68 15.84 10.98
N HIS A 626 5.72 15.38 11.67
CA HIS A 626 5.78 14.01 12.15
C HIS A 626 4.84 13.81 13.35
N ALA A 627 4.23 12.63 13.40
CA ALA A 627 3.61 12.13 14.63
C ALA A 627 4.67 11.88 15.70
N VAL A 628 4.24 11.94 16.96
CA VAL A 628 5.03 11.52 18.12
C VAL A 628 4.39 10.24 18.64
N ILE A 629 5.19 9.20 18.83
CA ILE A 629 4.77 7.90 19.35
C ILE A 629 5.32 7.68 20.76
N ALA A 630 4.62 6.90 21.57
CA ALA A 630 4.97 6.62 22.96
C ALA A 630 6.15 5.63 23.08
N GLU A 631 7.23 6.03 23.77
CA GLU A 631 8.42 5.22 24.07
C GLU A 631 8.16 4.13 25.13
N VAL A 632 7.24 4.39 26.08
CA VAL A 632 6.93 3.54 27.24
C VAL A 632 5.42 3.33 27.38
N THR A 633 5.02 2.20 27.95
CA THR A 633 3.61 1.88 28.25
C THR A 633 3.24 2.44 29.63
N GLY A 634 2.25 3.32 29.71
CA GLY A 634 2.02 4.07 30.94
C GLY A 634 0.83 5.04 30.92
N LYS A 635 0.70 5.79 32.02
CA LYS A 635 -0.31 6.83 32.20
C LYS A 635 0.20 8.19 31.73
N VAL A 636 -0.60 8.86 30.91
CA VAL A 636 -0.33 10.21 30.40
C VAL A 636 -0.58 11.25 31.50
N GLU A 637 0.39 12.14 31.76
CA GLU A 637 0.23 13.35 32.57
C GLU A 637 0.62 14.61 31.78
N PHE A 638 -0.25 15.62 31.78
CA PHE A 638 0.05 16.95 31.23
C PHE A 638 0.83 17.83 32.22
N ALA A 639 2.13 17.58 32.30
CA ALA A 639 3.06 18.36 33.09
C ALA A 639 3.13 19.85 32.68
N ARG A 640 3.72 20.68 33.55
CA ARG A 640 3.81 22.14 33.37
C ARG A 640 4.47 22.52 32.03
N ASP A 641 3.73 23.28 31.22
CA ASP A 641 4.16 23.88 29.96
C ASP A 641 5.56 24.51 29.99
N TYR A 642 6.34 24.26 28.95
CA TYR A 642 7.66 24.87 28.75
C TYR A 642 7.66 25.81 27.54
N LYS A 643 7.63 27.12 27.80
CA LYS A 643 7.54 28.18 26.77
C LYS A 643 6.30 27.95 25.87
N ASN A 644 6.48 27.89 24.55
CA ASN A 644 5.43 27.62 23.56
C ASN A 644 5.23 26.12 23.27
N LYS A 645 5.66 25.23 24.17
CA LYS A 645 5.43 23.78 24.07
C LYS A 645 4.66 23.27 25.29
N ARG A 646 3.69 22.37 25.05
CA ARG A 646 3.12 21.52 26.11
C ARG A 646 4.12 20.43 26.46
N ARG A 647 4.20 20.07 27.74
CA ARG A 647 4.97 18.90 28.18
C ARG A 647 4.00 17.78 28.49
N ILE A 648 4.17 16.64 27.84
CA ILE A 648 3.51 15.39 28.21
C ILE A 648 4.56 14.52 28.90
N VAL A 649 4.21 13.92 30.02
CA VAL A 649 5.00 12.88 30.69
C VAL A 649 4.19 11.59 30.63
N ILE A 650 4.84 10.46 30.36
CA ILE A 650 4.23 9.14 30.50
C ILE A 650 4.86 8.46 31.70
N HIS A 651 4.05 8.19 32.71
CA HIS A 651 4.44 7.43 33.90
C HIS A 651 4.31 5.93 33.61
N PRO A 652 5.40 5.16 33.52
CA PRO A 652 5.33 3.75 33.16
C PRO A 652 4.57 2.94 34.21
N VAL A 653 3.96 1.83 33.78
CA VAL A 653 3.29 0.90 34.70
C VAL A 653 4.29 0.10 35.54
N ASN A 654 5.50 -0.11 35.01
CA ASN A 654 6.61 -0.76 35.71
C ASN A 654 7.54 0.31 36.33
N GLU A 655 7.79 0.22 37.63
CA GLU A 655 8.69 1.13 38.37
C GLU A 655 10.19 1.02 37.96
N GLU A 656 10.55 0.05 37.11
CA GLU A 656 11.91 -0.12 36.57
C GLU A 656 12.18 0.67 35.27
N GLU A 657 11.15 1.20 34.60
CA GLU A 657 11.30 2.03 33.40
C GLU A 657 11.38 3.53 33.77
N GLU A 658 12.14 4.33 33.00
CA GLU A 658 12.24 5.78 33.22
C GLU A 658 11.02 6.54 32.65
N GLU A 659 10.62 7.64 33.31
CA GLU A 659 9.56 8.54 32.82
C GLU A 659 9.93 9.19 31.46
N ALA A 660 9.20 8.83 30.40
CA ALA A 660 9.39 9.46 29.09
C ALA A 660 8.67 10.82 29.04
N SER A 661 9.35 11.88 28.55
CA SER A 661 8.73 13.21 28.48
C SER A 661 8.92 13.95 27.15
N TYR A 662 7.80 14.40 26.58
CA TYR A 662 7.66 14.91 25.23
C TYR A 662 7.35 16.41 25.24
N LEU A 663 7.88 17.15 24.27
CA LEU A 663 7.71 18.60 24.14
C LEU A 663 6.99 18.96 22.84
N ILE A 664 5.65 19.01 22.90
CA ILE A 664 4.75 19.20 21.77
C ILE A 664 4.47 20.69 21.54
N PRO A 665 4.60 21.23 20.30
CA PRO A 665 4.24 22.62 20.00
C PRO A 665 2.78 22.95 20.35
N LYS A 666 2.55 24.05 21.06
CA LYS A 666 1.19 24.54 21.34
C LYS A 666 0.49 24.90 20.04
N GLY A 667 -0.66 24.28 19.78
CA GLY A 667 -1.46 24.48 18.57
C GLY A 667 -1.68 23.21 17.74
N LYS A 668 -0.88 22.14 17.94
CA LYS A 668 -1.22 20.83 17.38
C LYS A 668 -2.35 20.17 18.16
N HIS A 669 -3.24 19.47 17.45
CA HIS A 669 -4.19 18.52 18.04
C HIS A 669 -3.41 17.38 18.71
N ILE A 670 -3.84 16.94 19.89
CA ILE A 670 -3.21 15.88 20.68
C ILE A 670 -4.26 14.79 20.83
N SER A 671 -3.90 13.55 20.51
CA SER A 671 -4.83 12.42 20.44
C SER A 671 -5.15 11.78 21.80
N VAL A 672 -4.45 12.20 22.87
CA VAL A 672 -4.55 11.66 24.24
C VAL A 672 -5.00 12.72 25.23
N GLN A 673 -5.72 12.30 26.27
CA GLN A 673 -6.13 13.11 27.42
C GLN A 673 -5.28 12.79 28.67
N ASP A 674 -5.47 13.60 29.71
CA ASP A 674 -4.80 13.44 31.00
C ASP A 674 -5.33 12.18 31.71
N GLY A 675 -4.45 11.33 32.21
CA GLY A 675 -4.80 10.07 32.86
C GLY A 675 -5.08 8.88 31.92
N ASP A 676 -5.06 9.06 30.59
CA ASP A 676 -5.18 7.96 29.62
C ASP A 676 -4.05 6.94 29.84
N VAL A 677 -4.37 5.65 29.71
CA VAL A 677 -3.37 4.57 29.66
C VAL A 677 -3.09 4.26 28.20
N ILE A 678 -1.82 4.34 27.80
CA ILE A 678 -1.39 4.13 26.41
C ILE A 678 -0.28 3.09 26.32
N GLU A 679 -0.28 2.35 25.21
CA GLU A 679 0.73 1.33 24.92
C GLU A 679 1.94 1.92 24.18
N ARG A 680 3.12 1.35 24.41
CA ARG A 680 4.34 1.66 23.66
C ARG A 680 4.11 1.53 22.16
N GLY A 681 4.35 2.61 21.42
CA GLY A 681 4.08 2.74 19.99
C GLY A 681 2.82 3.53 19.64
N GLU A 682 1.91 3.79 20.59
CA GLU A 682 0.70 4.56 20.29
C GLU A 682 0.98 6.03 19.99
N TYR A 683 0.11 6.62 19.17
CA TYR A 683 0.24 7.97 18.64
C TYR A 683 -0.26 9.02 19.66
N LEU A 684 0.63 9.92 20.08
CA LEU A 684 0.32 11.11 20.90
C LEU A 684 -0.15 12.31 20.05
N ILE A 685 0.22 12.32 18.77
CA ILE A 685 -0.17 13.33 17.78
C ILE A 685 -0.46 12.59 16.47
N GLU A 686 -1.55 12.95 15.81
CA GLU A 686 -1.86 12.51 14.45
C GLU A 686 -0.82 13.01 13.43
N GLY A 687 -0.49 12.16 12.45
CA GLY A 687 0.47 12.46 11.39
C GLY A 687 1.31 11.25 11.00
N ASN A 688 2.27 11.47 10.11
CA ASN A 688 3.16 10.39 9.67
C ASN A 688 4.28 10.17 10.70
N PRO A 689 4.50 8.97 11.24
CA PRO A 689 5.58 8.71 12.18
C PRO A 689 6.94 8.86 11.48
N ALA A 690 7.97 9.27 12.22
CA ALA A 690 9.32 9.33 11.69
C ALA A 690 9.98 7.94 11.76
N PRO A 691 10.55 7.42 10.64
CA PRO A 691 11.16 6.08 10.61
C PRO A 691 12.25 5.83 11.67
N HIS A 692 12.99 6.87 12.06
CA HIS A 692 13.99 6.79 13.14
C HIS A 692 13.37 6.45 14.50
N ASP A 693 12.19 7.01 14.77
CA ASP A 693 11.54 6.93 16.07
C ASP A 693 10.88 5.54 16.22
N ILE A 694 10.34 5.00 15.11
CA ILE A 694 9.91 3.60 14.99
C ILE A 694 11.07 2.65 15.28
N LEU A 695 12.27 2.87 14.70
CA LEU A 695 13.41 1.99 14.92
C LEU A 695 13.85 1.95 16.38
N SER A 696 13.88 3.09 17.07
CA SER A 696 14.26 3.15 18.48
C SER A 696 13.20 2.56 19.43
N ILE A 697 11.90 2.68 19.08
CA ILE A 697 10.80 2.36 19.99
C ILE A 697 10.23 0.97 19.72
N LEU A 698 9.95 0.64 18.47
CA LEU A 698 9.31 -0.62 18.07
C LEU A 698 10.30 -1.63 17.46
N GLY A 699 11.52 -1.19 17.14
CA GLY A 699 12.59 -2.05 16.65
C GLY A 699 12.58 -2.27 15.14
N LEU A 700 13.36 -3.25 14.70
CA LEU A 700 13.67 -3.47 13.28
C LEU A 700 12.51 -4.08 12.50
N GLU A 701 11.75 -5.00 13.10
CA GLU A 701 10.62 -5.68 12.45
C GLU A 701 9.49 -4.69 12.14
N ALA A 702 9.04 -3.93 13.15
CA ALA A 702 8.03 -2.88 12.96
C ALA A 702 8.47 -1.76 11.99
N LEU A 703 9.76 -1.40 11.96
CA LEU A 703 10.27 -0.48 10.93
C LEU A 703 10.18 -1.08 9.53
N ALA A 704 10.53 -2.37 9.39
CA ALA A 704 10.49 -3.06 8.11
C ALA A 704 9.07 -3.12 7.56
N ASP A 705 8.11 -3.54 8.39
CA ASP A 705 6.70 -3.62 8.03
C ASP A 705 6.14 -2.25 7.65
N TYR A 706 6.42 -1.21 8.46
CA TYR A 706 6.02 0.17 8.14
C TYR A 706 6.59 0.66 6.80
N LEU A 707 7.89 0.46 6.54
CA LEU A 707 8.50 0.89 5.27
C LEU A 707 8.02 0.09 4.07
N VAL A 708 7.78 -1.22 4.23
CA VAL A 708 7.20 -2.07 3.19
C VAL A 708 5.79 -1.61 2.87
N ASP A 709 4.91 -1.48 3.87
CA ASP A 709 3.51 -1.13 3.62
C ASP A 709 3.32 0.32 3.15
N GLU A 710 4.02 1.32 3.71
CA GLU A 710 3.94 2.70 3.20
C GLU A 710 4.40 2.82 1.73
N VAL A 711 5.51 2.17 1.37
CA VAL A 711 6.00 2.19 -0.01
C VAL A 711 5.05 1.40 -0.91
N GLN A 712 4.60 0.22 -0.49
CA GLN A 712 3.66 -0.60 -1.26
C GLN A 712 2.34 0.11 -1.48
N ASN A 713 1.77 0.79 -0.48
CA ASN A 713 0.49 1.47 -0.61
C ASN A 713 0.52 2.55 -1.71
N VAL A 714 1.66 3.24 -1.89
CA VAL A 714 1.84 4.16 -3.04
C VAL A 714 1.76 3.43 -4.40
N TYR A 715 2.34 2.23 -4.53
CA TYR A 715 2.27 1.46 -5.77
C TYR A 715 0.91 0.76 -5.97
N ARG A 716 0.31 0.22 -4.89
CA ARG A 716 -1.02 -0.42 -4.85
C ARG A 716 -2.11 0.56 -5.26
N LEU A 717 -2.09 1.80 -4.74
CA LEU A 717 -2.98 2.90 -5.16
C LEU A 717 -2.91 3.23 -6.66
N GLN A 718 -1.92 2.72 -7.39
CA GLN A 718 -1.74 2.90 -8.84
C GLN A 718 -1.96 1.62 -9.66
N GLY A 719 -2.43 0.55 -9.01
CA GLY A 719 -2.59 -0.77 -9.65
C GLY A 719 -1.25 -1.35 -10.10
N VAL A 720 -0.16 -1.06 -9.39
CA VAL A 720 1.17 -1.65 -9.60
C VAL A 720 1.48 -2.56 -8.43
N THR A 721 1.68 -3.84 -8.71
CA THR A 721 2.09 -4.85 -7.73
C THR A 721 3.61 -5.02 -7.75
N ILE A 722 4.24 -4.85 -6.59
CA ILE A 722 5.66 -5.15 -6.36
C ILE A 722 5.71 -6.24 -5.28
N ASN A 723 6.72 -7.13 -5.28
CA ASN A 723 6.91 -8.06 -4.17
C ASN A 723 7.73 -7.42 -3.04
N ASP A 724 7.30 -7.60 -1.79
CA ASP A 724 7.91 -7.02 -0.59
C ASP A 724 9.44 -7.24 -0.52
N LYS A 725 9.95 -8.36 -1.08
CA LYS A 725 11.38 -8.70 -1.08
C LYS A 725 12.28 -7.62 -1.68
N HIS A 726 11.77 -6.86 -2.66
CA HIS A 726 12.54 -5.78 -3.28
C HIS A 726 12.69 -4.60 -2.33
N ILE A 727 11.67 -4.27 -1.54
CA ILE A 727 11.72 -3.18 -0.57
C ILE A 727 12.59 -3.61 0.64
N GLU A 728 12.43 -4.85 1.12
CA GLU A 728 13.29 -5.44 2.16
C GLU A 728 14.79 -5.37 1.80
N VAL A 729 15.14 -5.64 0.53
CA VAL A 729 16.51 -5.49 0.03
C VAL A 729 17.03 -4.06 0.18
N ILE A 730 16.22 -3.04 -0.13
CA ILE A 730 16.64 -1.64 0.05
C ILE A 730 16.74 -1.28 1.54
N THR A 731 15.76 -1.67 2.35
CA THR A 731 15.72 -1.40 3.80
C THR A 731 16.92 -2.05 4.52
N ARG A 732 17.37 -3.24 4.09
CA ARG A 732 18.61 -3.86 4.60
C ARG A 732 19.82 -2.96 4.41
N GLN A 733 19.94 -2.32 3.25
CA GLN A 733 21.07 -1.44 2.94
C GLN A 733 20.99 -0.10 3.69
N MET A 734 19.78 0.37 4.02
CA MET A 734 19.57 1.54 4.89
C MET A 734 19.97 1.29 6.36
N LEU A 735 20.05 0.02 6.78
CA LEU A 735 20.36 -0.43 8.15
C LEU A 735 21.77 -1.03 8.29
N GLN A 736 22.70 -0.71 7.37
CA GLN A 736 24.08 -1.22 7.39
C GLN A 736 24.94 -0.69 8.54
N LYS A 737 24.59 0.47 9.12
CA LYS A 737 25.40 1.14 10.15
C LYS A 737 24.83 0.94 11.54
N VAL A 738 25.73 0.90 12.52
CA VAL A 738 25.41 0.90 13.95
C VAL A 738 26.16 2.04 14.63
N GLU A 739 25.55 2.61 15.67
CA GLU A 739 26.14 3.62 16.55
C GLU A 739 26.51 2.95 17.87
N ILE A 740 27.77 3.12 18.29
CA ILE A 740 28.29 2.56 19.54
C ILE A 740 27.71 3.35 20.71
N ILE A 741 27.09 2.65 21.67
CA ILE A 741 26.60 3.22 22.93
C ILE A 741 27.72 3.14 23.98
N GLU A 742 28.35 1.98 24.10
CA GLU A 742 29.49 1.75 24.98
C GLU A 742 30.64 1.11 24.19
N SER A 743 31.78 1.81 24.15
CA SER A 743 33.03 1.40 23.48
C SER A 743 33.73 0.18 24.10
N GLY A 744 33.34 -0.29 25.28
CA GLY A 744 33.88 -1.51 25.90
C GLY A 744 35.40 -1.46 26.10
N ASP A 745 36.10 -2.54 25.72
CA ASP A 745 37.57 -2.57 25.62
C ASP A 745 38.06 -2.42 24.15
N SER A 746 37.26 -1.76 23.29
CA SER A 746 37.60 -1.50 21.88
C SER A 746 38.31 -0.15 21.69
N ASN A 747 38.79 0.11 20.47
CA ASN A 747 39.47 1.37 20.11
C ASN A 747 38.51 2.47 19.60
N PHE A 748 37.20 2.20 19.57
CA PHE A 748 36.20 3.12 19.02
C PHE A 748 35.70 4.13 20.07
N LEU A 749 35.15 5.24 19.60
CA LEU A 749 34.54 6.24 20.46
C LEU A 749 33.04 5.95 20.67
N ASP A 750 32.52 6.35 21.83
CA ASP A 750 31.07 6.37 22.06
C ASP A 750 30.42 7.34 21.05
N ALA A 751 29.23 6.97 20.54
CA ALA A 751 28.53 7.59 19.41
C ALA A 751 29.24 7.53 18.05
N GLU A 752 30.32 6.75 17.89
CA GLU A 752 30.92 6.49 16.58
C GLU A 752 30.05 5.56 15.72
N GLN A 753 29.97 5.83 14.41
CA GLN A 753 29.17 5.06 13.46
C GLN A 753 30.05 4.13 12.61
N ILE A 754 29.87 2.83 12.79
CA ILE A 754 30.62 1.78 12.07
C ILE A 754 29.68 0.85 11.30
N ASP A 755 30.23 0.00 10.42
CA ASP A 755 29.43 -1.04 9.76
C ASP A 755 29.00 -2.10 10.78
N LYS A 756 27.75 -2.54 10.71
CA LYS A 756 27.24 -3.64 11.55
C LYS A 756 28.13 -4.88 11.50
N ILE A 757 28.57 -5.27 10.29
CA ILE A 757 29.45 -6.43 10.05
C ILE A 757 30.79 -6.27 10.79
N GLU A 758 31.33 -5.06 10.83
CA GLU A 758 32.58 -4.76 11.53
C GLU A 758 32.37 -4.81 13.05
N ALA A 759 31.28 -4.23 13.55
CA ALA A 759 30.89 -4.30 14.95
C ALA A 759 30.72 -5.75 15.44
N ASP A 760 30.08 -6.61 14.63
CA ASP A 760 29.90 -8.03 14.91
C ASP A 760 31.25 -8.79 14.92
N GLU A 761 32.15 -8.49 13.99
CA GLU A 761 33.50 -9.07 13.95
C GLU A 761 34.36 -8.66 15.15
N ILE A 762 34.26 -7.40 15.60
CA ILE A 762 34.90 -6.90 16.83
C ILE A 762 34.32 -7.58 18.07
N ASN A 763 33.01 -7.75 18.16
CA ASN A 763 32.40 -8.46 19.28
C ASN A 763 32.79 -9.94 19.34
N ILE A 764 33.00 -10.59 18.18
CA ILE A 764 33.51 -11.97 18.14
C ILE A 764 34.96 -12.04 18.66
N THR A 765 35.84 -11.11 18.26
CA THR A 765 37.24 -11.11 18.74
C THR A 765 37.33 -10.75 20.22
N LEU A 766 36.67 -9.68 20.69
CA LEU A 766 36.63 -9.31 22.11
C LEU A 766 36.08 -10.45 22.99
N LYS A 767 35.05 -11.17 22.52
CA LYS A 767 34.50 -12.35 23.21
C LYS A 767 35.52 -13.49 23.30
N SER A 768 36.32 -13.72 22.26
CA SER A 768 37.38 -14.74 22.26
C SER A 768 38.53 -14.39 23.20
N GLU A 769 38.78 -13.09 23.41
CA GLU A 769 39.80 -12.57 24.33
C GLU A 769 39.29 -12.39 25.79
N GLY A 770 38.00 -12.63 26.04
CA GLY A 770 37.38 -12.46 27.37
C GLY A 770 37.23 -11.01 27.82
N LYS A 771 37.26 -10.06 26.88
CA LYS A 771 37.17 -8.60 27.10
C LYS A 771 35.72 -8.11 27.12
N LYS A 772 35.51 -6.86 27.57
CA LYS A 772 34.22 -6.18 27.46
C LYS A 772 33.86 -5.93 26.00
N LEU A 773 32.69 -6.45 25.63
CA LEU A 773 32.05 -6.27 24.32
C LEU A 773 31.64 -4.81 24.09
N ILE A 774 31.52 -4.42 22.82
CA ILE A 774 30.89 -3.16 22.45
C ILE A 774 29.37 -3.31 22.48
N GLN A 775 28.69 -2.32 23.07
CA GLN A 775 27.24 -2.17 22.95
C GLN A 775 26.95 -1.19 21.82
N TYR A 776 26.04 -1.53 20.90
CA TYR A 776 25.67 -0.68 19.78
C TYR A 776 24.17 -0.75 19.50
N LYS A 777 23.63 0.28 18.83
CA LYS A 777 22.24 0.33 18.31
C LYS A 777 22.25 0.49 16.78
N PRO A 778 21.25 -0.06 16.06
CA PRO A 778 21.12 0.17 14.62
C PRO A 778 20.80 1.63 14.31
N VAL A 779 21.35 2.15 13.22
CA VAL A 779 21.06 3.50 12.71
C VAL A 779 20.43 3.40 11.33
N LEU A 780 19.28 4.04 11.16
CA LEU A 780 18.65 4.17 9.85
C LEU A 780 19.31 5.31 9.06
N LEU A 781 19.88 5.00 7.90
CA LEU A 781 20.42 5.99 6.98
C LEU A 781 19.60 6.05 5.69
N GLY A 782 19.26 7.28 5.29
CA GLY A 782 18.70 7.54 3.97
C GLY A 782 19.65 7.15 2.85
N ILE A 783 19.10 6.69 1.72
CA ILE A 783 19.87 6.14 0.59
C ILE A 783 21.02 7.05 0.10
N THR A 784 20.90 8.39 0.16
CA THR A 784 22.05 9.27 -0.19
C THR A 784 23.23 9.12 0.76
N LYS A 785 22.97 8.99 2.06
CA LYS A 785 24.02 8.89 3.08
C LYS A 785 24.65 7.50 3.08
N ALA A 786 23.82 6.46 2.91
CA ALA A 786 24.28 5.08 2.81
C ALA A 786 25.26 4.90 1.64
N SER A 787 24.94 5.37 0.42
CA SER A 787 25.84 5.23 -0.74
C SER A 787 27.17 5.98 -0.59
N LEU A 788 27.15 7.17 0.03
CA LEU A 788 28.36 7.96 0.30
C LEU A 788 29.27 7.36 1.39
N GLN A 789 28.73 6.52 2.28
CA GLN A 789 29.46 5.87 3.38
C GLN A 789 29.78 4.38 3.11
N THR A 790 29.76 3.97 1.83
CA THR A 790 30.18 2.64 1.40
C THR A 790 31.68 2.40 1.60
N ARG A 791 32.09 1.13 1.71
CA ARG A 791 33.50 0.73 1.91
C ARG A 791 34.40 1.13 0.74
N SER A 792 33.87 1.04 -0.48
CA SER A 792 34.60 1.45 -1.68
C SER A 792 34.54 2.97 -1.87
N PHE A 793 35.69 3.63 -1.75
CA PHE A 793 35.78 5.04 -2.11
C PHE A 793 35.66 5.26 -3.62
N ILE A 794 35.99 4.25 -4.45
CA ILE A 794 35.83 4.30 -5.91
C ILE A 794 34.34 4.34 -6.27
N SER A 795 33.53 3.47 -5.66
CA SER A 795 32.07 3.44 -5.83
C SER A 795 31.45 4.75 -5.34
N ALA A 796 31.73 5.17 -4.10
CA ALA A 796 31.21 6.42 -3.53
C ALA A 796 31.60 7.66 -4.36
N ALA A 797 32.85 7.76 -4.83
CA ALA A 797 33.32 8.89 -5.63
C ALA A 797 32.61 9.02 -6.99
N SER A 798 32.12 7.91 -7.54
CA SER A 798 31.34 7.87 -8.79
C SER A 798 29.86 8.21 -8.61
N PHE A 799 29.37 8.28 -7.36
CA PHE A 799 27.99 8.67 -7.06
C PHE A 799 27.84 10.20 -7.03
N GLN A 800 28.28 10.84 -5.94
CA GLN A 800 28.15 12.27 -5.64
C GLN A 800 29.29 12.74 -4.73
N GLU A 801 29.40 14.06 -4.53
CA GLU A 801 30.39 14.69 -3.64
C GLU A 801 31.85 14.22 -3.86
N THR A 802 32.22 13.87 -5.11
CA THR A 802 33.50 13.25 -5.50
C THR A 802 34.73 13.87 -4.83
N THR A 803 34.82 15.20 -4.78
CA THR A 803 35.93 15.93 -4.12
C THR A 803 36.03 15.60 -2.63
N ARG A 804 34.90 15.52 -1.92
CA ARG A 804 34.84 15.20 -0.49
C ARG A 804 35.24 13.75 -0.25
N VAL A 805 34.69 12.82 -1.03
CA VAL A 805 34.99 11.38 -0.92
C VAL A 805 36.48 11.11 -1.17
N LEU A 806 37.06 11.68 -2.23
CA LEU A 806 38.48 11.51 -2.55
C LEU A 806 39.39 12.19 -1.52
N THR A 807 38.98 13.34 -0.95
CA THR A 807 39.75 14.00 0.11
C THR A 807 39.77 13.14 1.39
N ASP A 808 38.62 12.60 1.80
CA ASP A 808 38.54 11.69 2.96
C ASP A 808 39.37 10.41 2.74
N ALA A 809 39.26 9.80 1.55
CA ALA A 809 40.05 8.63 1.19
C ALA A 809 41.56 8.90 1.20
N ALA A 810 42.00 10.07 0.71
CA ALA A 810 43.40 10.47 0.71
C ALA A 810 43.94 10.76 2.12
N VAL A 811 43.17 11.45 2.97
CA VAL A 811 43.55 11.74 4.36
C VAL A 811 43.68 10.45 5.17
N ASN A 812 42.70 9.55 5.04
CA ASN A 812 42.66 8.27 5.76
C ASN A 812 43.51 7.17 5.11
N ARG A 813 44.17 7.43 3.97
CA ARG A 813 44.92 6.46 3.16
C ARG A 813 44.13 5.18 2.85
N LYS A 814 42.84 5.33 2.53
CA LYS A 814 41.94 4.20 2.24
C LYS A 814 42.45 3.40 1.03
N SER A 815 42.42 2.08 1.15
CA SER A 815 42.73 1.13 0.08
C SER A 815 41.45 0.41 -0.35
N ASP A 816 41.25 0.25 -1.65
CA ASP A 816 40.07 -0.40 -2.22
C ASP A 816 40.41 -1.81 -2.71
N TYR A 817 39.58 -2.79 -2.34
CA TYR A 817 39.77 -4.20 -2.64
C TYR A 817 38.95 -4.70 -3.85
N LEU A 818 38.23 -3.81 -4.54
CA LEU A 818 37.45 -4.11 -5.75
C LEU A 818 36.45 -5.28 -5.53
N ILE A 819 35.69 -5.20 -4.44
CA ILE A 819 34.77 -6.27 -3.99
C ILE A 819 33.39 -6.10 -4.62
N GLY A 820 32.93 -4.87 -4.82
CA GLY A 820 31.62 -4.51 -5.35
C GLY A 820 31.55 -4.50 -6.88
N LEU A 821 30.37 -4.21 -7.43
CA LEU A 821 30.17 -4.22 -8.88
C LEU A 821 30.84 -3.02 -9.55
N LYS A 822 30.69 -1.84 -8.96
CA LYS A 822 30.97 -0.57 -9.62
C LYS A 822 32.47 -0.32 -9.82
N GLU A 823 33.28 -0.66 -8.83
CA GLU A 823 34.74 -0.57 -8.94
C GLU A 823 35.27 -1.47 -10.05
N ASN A 824 34.73 -2.69 -10.17
CA ASN A 824 35.15 -3.62 -11.22
C ASN A 824 34.75 -3.12 -12.61
N VAL A 825 33.55 -2.53 -12.76
CA VAL A 825 33.17 -1.85 -14.01
C VAL A 825 34.11 -0.69 -14.33
N ILE A 826 34.44 0.17 -13.36
CA ILE A 826 35.32 1.34 -13.54
C ILE A 826 36.75 0.92 -13.91
N VAL A 827 37.26 -0.15 -13.33
CA VAL A 827 38.62 -0.68 -13.58
C VAL A 827 38.67 -1.62 -14.80
N GLY A 828 37.53 -1.98 -15.40
CA GLY A 828 37.45 -2.86 -16.56
C GLY A 828 37.67 -4.36 -16.25
N ARG A 829 37.31 -4.79 -15.03
CA ARG A 829 37.36 -6.19 -14.57
C ARG A 829 35.98 -6.85 -14.62
N LEU A 830 35.97 -8.19 -14.56
CA LEU A 830 34.73 -8.96 -14.39
C LEU A 830 34.07 -8.60 -13.05
N ILE A 831 32.78 -8.26 -13.11
CA ILE A 831 31.96 -7.98 -11.92
C ILE A 831 31.82 -9.22 -11.01
N PRO A 832 31.66 -9.06 -9.70
CA PRO A 832 31.54 -10.15 -8.71
C PRO A 832 30.18 -10.91 -8.76
N ALA A 833 29.39 -10.71 -9.82
CA ALA A 833 28.04 -11.25 -9.99
C ALA A 833 27.95 -12.13 -11.26
N GLY A 834 26.95 -13.01 -11.30
CA GLY A 834 26.71 -13.94 -12.40
C GLY A 834 27.96 -14.76 -12.75
N THR A 835 28.33 -14.77 -14.04
CA THR A 835 29.51 -15.50 -14.54
C THR A 835 30.82 -15.07 -13.88
N GLY A 836 30.97 -13.79 -13.51
CA GLY A 836 32.18 -13.32 -12.82
C GLY A 836 32.25 -13.79 -11.36
N SER A 837 31.10 -14.03 -10.71
CA SER A 837 31.04 -14.71 -9.41
C SER A 837 31.52 -16.16 -9.54
N SER A 838 31.02 -16.89 -10.54
CA SER A 838 31.40 -18.28 -10.82
C SER A 838 32.89 -18.42 -11.14
N ILE A 839 33.45 -17.52 -11.95
CA ILE A 839 34.88 -17.52 -12.30
C ILE A 839 35.73 -17.26 -11.05
N ARG A 840 35.44 -16.23 -10.26
CA ARG A 840 36.19 -15.95 -9.01
C ARG A 840 36.14 -17.11 -8.02
N ARG A 841 35.01 -17.83 -7.96
CA ARG A 841 34.88 -19.03 -7.12
C ARG A 841 35.79 -20.16 -7.62
N LEU A 842 35.81 -20.42 -8.93
CA LEU A 842 36.70 -21.43 -9.53
C LEU A 842 38.18 -21.05 -9.36
N GLU A 843 38.53 -19.78 -9.50
CA GLU A 843 39.88 -19.25 -9.23
C GLU A 843 40.27 -19.43 -7.75
N GLY A 844 39.36 -19.15 -6.81
CA GLY A 844 39.59 -19.38 -5.38
C GLY A 844 39.71 -20.86 -5.01
N GLU A 845 38.87 -21.73 -5.56
CA GLU A 845 38.96 -23.17 -5.38
C GLU A 845 40.24 -23.76 -6.00
N ALA A 846 40.75 -23.17 -7.10
CA ALA A 846 42.05 -23.52 -7.67
C ALA A 846 43.20 -23.05 -6.77
N ALA A 847 43.20 -21.80 -6.31
CA ALA A 847 44.25 -21.27 -5.43
C ALA A 847 44.38 -22.07 -4.12
N ILE A 848 43.26 -22.46 -3.49
CA ILE A 848 43.28 -23.32 -2.29
C ILE A 848 43.88 -24.70 -2.59
N ARG A 849 43.63 -25.28 -3.77
CA ARG A 849 44.24 -26.55 -4.19
C ARG A 849 45.74 -26.39 -4.45
N ASP A 850 46.16 -25.29 -5.06
CA ASP A 850 47.57 -24.99 -5.30
C ASP A 850 48.33 -24.79 -3.98
N GLU A 851 47.76 -24.07 -2.99
CA GLU A 851 48.32 -23.96 -1.64
C GLU A 851 48.44 -25.32 -0.93
N LEU A 852 47.41 -26.16 -1.02
CA LEU A 852 47.45 -27.52 -0.46
C LEU A 852 48.57 -28.35 -1.10
N LEU A 853 48.68 -28.35 -2.43
CA LEU A 853 49.72 -29.07 -3.19
C LEU A 853 51.13 -28.55 -2.89
N ILE A 854 51.30 -27.25 -2.66
CA ILE A 854 52.57 -26.67 -2.20
C ILE A 854 52.88 -27.19 -0.79
N SER A 855 51.92 -27.15 0.14
CA SER A 855 52.13 -27.63 1.52
C SER A 855 52.39 -29.14 1.62
N GLU A 856 51.89 -29.93 0.67
CA GLU A 856 52.19 -31.36 0.55
C GLU A 856 53.61 -31.59 0.00
N ARG A 857 54.04 -30.78 -0.97
CA ARG A 857 55.42 -30.82 -1.50
C ARG A 857 56.45 -30.39 -0.46
N GLU A 858 56.18 -29.34 0.29
CA GLU A 858 57.07 -28.89 1.38
C GLU A 858 57.25 -30.00 2.42
N LYS A 859 56.17 -30.68 2.82
CA LYS A 859 56.26 -31.86 3.72
C LYS A 859 57.00 -33.04 3.10
N GLU A 860 56.83 -33.29 1.81
CA GLU A 860 57.60 -34.32 1.10
C GLU A 860 59.10 -33.99 0.99
N GLU A 861 59.45 -32.70 0.84
CA GLU A 861 60.84 -32.25 0.81
C GLU A 861 61.46 -32.30 2.22
N GLU A 862 60.76 -31.85 3.27
CA GLU A 862 61.16 -32.05 4.67
C GLU A 862 61.38 -33.54 5.00
N LEU A 863 60.48 -34.43 4.56
CA LEU A 863 60.65 -35.88 4.74
C LEU A 863 61.88 -36.43 4.02
N LYS A 864 62.18 -35.96 2.79
CA LYS A 864 63.38 -36.38 2.03
C LYS A 864 64.67 -35.81 2.64
N GLU A 865 64.64 -34.60 3.21
CA GLU A 865 65.78 -34.06 3.97
C GLU A 865 66.02 -34.88 5.26
N ILE A 866 64.97 -35.27 5.97
CA ILE A 866 65.05 -36.16 7.14
C ILE A 866 65.53 -37.59 6.76
N GLU A 867 65.16 -38.13 5.61
CA GLU A 867 65.64 -39.43 5.13
C GLU A 867 67.08 -39.40 4.56
N SER A 868 67.63 -38.21 4.30
CA SER A 868 68.98 -38.03 3.74
C SER A 868 70.02 -37.50 4.74
N SER A 869 69.62 -37.26 6.00
CA SER A 869 70.47 -36.85 7.13
C SER A 869 70.71 -37.95 8.16
#